data_AF-A0A7K4CUM9-F1
#
_entry.id   AF-A0A7K4CUM9-F1
#
_cell.length_a   1.000
_cell.length_b   1.000
_cell.length_c   1.000
_cell.angle_alpha   90.00
_cell.angle_beta   90.00
_cell.angle_gamma   90.00
#
_symmetry.space_group_name_H-M   'P 1'
#
loop_
_entity.id
_entity.type
_entity.pdbx_description
1 polymer ?
#
loop_
_entity_poly.entity_id
_entity_poly.type
_entity_poly.pdbx_seq_one_letter_code
_entity_poly.pdbx_strand_id
1 'polypeptide(L)'
;MADLPAETTRAIIKSLAEKYQRPVDVINNTMALFKEGNTIPFISRYRKEVTKELDEVQLRDLQSDHTSLVNREERRATILGSIQEQGKLTPELEQKIKAAETLTELEDLYLPYKPRKLTKAQKARESGLEPLADIMLNEQPNQGDKVAMLQQFVNPEKGITNEKEAIEGAMEIIAENLSENAETRKSLREIVDMDGELQCKAMDAPADTEIKEDGSDATTKDEDEHQGGHVKTSKDKYKDYLSFKMKLRLLKPHQILAINRGENEGFLDVEILTNDAEFLDKMRGDMIKHQDGLFKEELDKAIDRGYSRAARTIKRESWVQKIEEAKSHGVKVFAENVKKLLLQQPLKGRRIIGVDPGYRNGCKIAVIDETGKFLDKVTVYPHPPQNKAEEAKATMLGLVKKYKAYTFAIGNGTASRETESLVAELVQQEPSIEYTIVNESGASVYSASDIARDEFPDLDVNIRSAISIARRLQDPLPELIKIDPKSIGVGQYQHDVNQMELGQKLEGVVEDCVNSVGVNVNNASAELLRQVSGLNSRVAKEIVAKRESEGPFKNREQLKEVKFMGEKTFQQSIGFLKILDGDNPLDSTFIHPESYDVAVKILEAIGAKPADLRDPAKAATINQQLSDPSIGKKFASLAGEATLKDIIDALKKPRRDPRDDLPPVILKKDVVNPEDLKVGMILKGTVRNVLDFGAFVDIGIKYNGLVHISELSNKFVDDPHKVISVGDVVDVMVKEIDLPRKRVQLSIKATLPAPPQGPGAGGSGGTGRPPRDGQGRPPRDGPGRIDRPDYHDRSRSTGAPSSQGNQFRNRPPQQRRRDDGPITNPGITFKQKQSKKKPDADAGANGDGKKGI
;
A
#
# COMPACT_ATOMS: atom_id res chain seq x y z
N MET A 1 13.18 26.25 5.76
CA MET A 1 12.90 25.72 7.11
C MET A 1 13.49 26.71 8.08
N ALA A 2 12.71 27.19 9.05
CA ALA A 2 13.30 27.94 10.15
C ALA A 2 14.23 26.97 10.91
N ASP A 3 15.44 27.39 11.27
CA ASP A 3 16.32 26.54 12.07
C ASP A 3 15.66 26.33 13.44
N LEU A 4 15.20 25.10 13.70
CA LEU A 4 14.67 24.73 15.02
C LEU A 4 15.74 24.96 16.10
N PRO A 5 15.33 25.29 17.34
CA PRO A 5 16.27 25.42 18.45
C PRO A 5 17.13 24.15 18.63
N ALA A 6 18.40 24.33 18.99
CA ALA A 6 19.35 23.21 19.09
C ALA A 6 18.91 22.10 20.07
N GLU A 7 18.21 22.47 21.15
CA GLU A 7 17.63 21.51 22.10
C GLU A 7 16.51 20.67 21.48
N THR A 8 15.63 21.29 20.70
CA THR A 8 14.55 20.60 19.97
C THR A 8 15.13 19.62 18.97
N THR A 9 16.14 20.03 18.21
CA THR A 9 16.85 19.14 17.27
C THR A 9 17.46 17.95 18.00
N ARG A 10 18.10 18.15 19.16
CA ARG A 10 18.63 17.03 19.99
C ARG A 10 17.53 16.07 20.46
N ALA A 11 16.37 16.58 20.86
CA ALA A 11 15.25 15.75 21.30
C ALA A 11 14.68 14.89 20.16
N ILE A 12 14.53 15.47 18.96
CA ILE A 12 14.10 14.75 17.74
C ILE A 12 15.06 13.58 17.45
N ILE A 13 16.36 13.86 17.42
CA ILE A 13 17.38 12.84 17.15
C ILE A 13 17.35 11.74 18.21
N LYS A 14 17.17 12.07 19.49
CA LYS A 14 17.06 11.08 20.56
C LYS A 14 15.85 10.16 20.38
N SER A 15 14.68 10.73 20.04
CA SER A 15 13.47 9.95 19.77
C SER A 15 13.64 8.99 18.59
N LEU A 16 14.29 9.45 17.50
CA LEU A 16 14.62 8.60 16.36
C LEU A 16 15.63 7.50 16.73
N ALA A 17 16.64 7.83 17.54
CA ALA A 17 17.63 6.85 18.03
C ALA A 17 16.96 5.71 18.80
N GLU A 18 15.99 6.03 19.66
CA GLU A 18 15.19 5.04 20.39
C GLU A 18 14.32 4.20 19.43
N LYS A 19 13.58 4.84 18.50
CA LYS A 19 12.71 4.16 17.54
C LYS A 19 13.45 3.15 16.67
N TYR A 20 14.62 3.54 16.13
CA TYR A 20 15.42 2.71 15.25
C TYR A 20 16.40 1.80 15.99
N GLN A 21 16.43 1.88 17.33
CA GLN A 21 17.38 1.13 18.17
C GLN A 21 18.82 1.32 17.69
N ARG A 22 19.22 2.59 17.52
CA ARG A 22 20.55 3.00 17.07
C ARG A 22 21.11 4.08 18.00
N PRO A 23 22.44 4.18 18.14
CA PRO A 23 23.06 5.28 18.89
C PRO A 23 22.69 6.66 18.30
N VAL A 24 22.62 7.67 19.16
CA VAL A 24 22.33 9.07 18.77
C VAL A 24 23.28 9.58 17.69
N ASP A 25 24.58 9.27 17.81
CA ASP A 25 25.58 9.68 16.83
C ASP A 25 25.34 9.07 15.45
N VAL A 26 24.80 7.86 15.38
CA VAL A 26 24.46 7.19 14.11
C VAL A 26 23.34 7.94 13.40
N ILE A 27 22.29 8.34 14.14
CA ILE A 27 21.19 9.12 13.57
C ILE A 27 21.69 10.50 13.12
N ASN A 28 22.49 11.19 13.94
CA ASN A 28 23.09 12.48 13.59
C ASN A 28 23.93 12.40 12.30
N ASN A 29 24.82 11.41 12.22
CA ASN A 29 25.67 11.24 11.04
C ASN A 29 24.83 10.89 9.80
N THR A 30 23.76 10.10 9.96
CA THR A 30 22.84 9.80 8.85
C THR A 30 22.10 11.05 8.37
N MET A 31 21.63 11.91 9.29
CA MET A 31 21.03 13.21 8.93
C MET A 31 22.04 14.15 8.25
N ALA A 32 23.30 14.14 8.68
CA ALA A 32 24.37 14.90 8.03
C ALA A 32 24.59 14.44 6.58
N LEU A 33 24.60 13.12 6.34
CA LEU A 33 24.70 12.56 4.98
C LEU A 33 23.54 13.02 4.08
N PHE A 34 22.31 13.07 4.60
CA PHE A 34 21.17 13.62 3.85
C PHE A 34 21.34 15.12 3.56
N LYS A 35 21.79 15.90 4.54
CA LYS A 35 22.05 17.35 4.38
C LYS A 35 23.15 17.65 3.36
N GLU A 36 24.14 16.77 3.25
CA GLU A 36 25.21 16.80 2.24
C GLU A 36 24.74 16.35 0.84
N GLY A 37 23.47 15.99 0.67
CA GLY A 37 22.89 15.57 -0.60
C GLY A 37 23.34 14.17 -1.05
N ASN A 38 23.73 13.29 -0.11
CA ASN A 38 23.96 11.89 -0.45
C ASN A 38 22.61 11.19 -0.68
N THR A 39 22.53 10.37 -1.72
CA THR A 39 21.32 9.61 -2.06
C THR A 39 21.17 8.41 -1.14
N ILE A 40 19.94 7.91 -1.00
CA ILE A 40 19.65 6.74 -0.16
C ILE A 40 20.39 5.48 -0.66
N PRO A 41 20.39 5.13 -1.96
CA PRO A 41 21.15 3.97 -2.44
C PRO A 41 22.65 4.10 -2.19
N PHE A 42 23.21 5.32 -2.31
CA PHE A 42 24.62 5.55 -2.03
C PHE A 42 24.93 5.35 -0.53
N ILE A 43 24.09 5.89 0.36
CA ILE A 43 24.25 5.75 1.81
C ILE A 43 24.13 4.27 2.23
N SER A 44 23.08 3.58 1.79
CA SER A 44 22.82 2.18 2.18
C SER A 44 23.95 1.24 1.75
N ARG A 45 24.63 1.57 0.65
CA ARG A 45 25.71 0.72 0.10
C ARG A 45 27.10 1.12 0.55
N TYR A 46 27.44 2.40 0.55
CA TYR A 46 28.82 2.88 0.69
C TYR A 46 29.09 3.63 1.98
N ARG A 47 28.10 3.79 2.87
CA ARG A 47 28.24 4.48 4.17
C ARG A 47 27.71 3.63 5.33
N LYS A 48 27.74 2.31 5.20
CA LYS A 48 27.22 1.34 6.18
C LYS A 48 27.83 1.47 7.57
N GLU A 49 29.10 1.84 7.66
CA GLU A 49 29.80 2.06 8.93
C GLU A 49 29.21 3.23 9.71
N VAL A 50 28.87 4.29 8.98
CA VAL A 50 28.34 5.55 9.52
C VAL A 50 26.91 5.33 10.01
N THR A 51 26.12 4.56 9.26
CA THR A 51 24.71 4.31 9.55
C THR A 51 24.46 3.06 10.40
N LYS A 52 25.46 2.22 10.65
CA LYS A 52 25.30 0.88 11.25
C LYS A 52 24.30 0.03 10.47
N GLU A 53 24.56 -0.09 9.16
CA GLU A 53 23.85 -0.94 8.20
C GLU A 53 22.34 -0.66 8.12
N LEU A 54 21.93 0.62 8.17
CA LEU A 54 20.55 0.98 7.82
C LEU A 54 20.32 0.71 6.32
N ASP A 55 19.28 -0.05 6.01
CA ASP A 55 18.86 -0.34 4.63
C ASP A 55 18.06 0.82 4.00
N GLU A 56 17.75 0.73 2.70
CA GLU A 56 17.05 1.79 1.97
C GLU A 56 15.66 2.09 2.55
N VAL A 57 14.96 1.06 3.05
CA VAL A 57 13.62 1.22 3.64
C VAL A 57 13.73 1.99 4.95
N GLN A 58 14.65 1.58 5.82
CA GLN A 58 14.93 2.23 7.09
C GLN A 58 15.40 3.68 6.90
N LEU A 59 16.22 3.95 5.88
CA LEU A 59 16.69 5.30 5.57
C LEU A 59 15.54 6.22 5.11
N ARG A 60 14.64 5.72 4.24
CA ARG A 60 13.45 6.48 3.80
C ARG A 60 12.49 6.73 4.96
N ASP A 61 12.23 5.70 5.77
CA ASP A 61 11.36 5.82 6.93
C ASP A 61 11.95 6.79 7.96
N LEU A 62 13.29 6.75 8.18
CA LEU A 62 13.98 7.66 9.08
C LEU A 62 13.86 9.12 8.62
N GLN A 63 14.01 9.37 7.32
CA GLN A 63 13.84 10.70 6.74
C GLN A 63 12.39 11.21 6.89
N SER A 64 11.40 10.35 6.65
CA SER A 64 9.98 10.67 6.80
C SER A 64 9.60 10.95 8.27
N ASP A 65 10.09 10.13 9.19
CA ASP A 65 9.87 10.30 10.63
C ASP A 65 10.51 11.60 11.13
N HIS A 66 11.74 11.89 10.69
CA HIS A 66 12.42 13.14 11.01
C HIS A 66 11.59 14.35 10.55
N THR A 67 11.15 14.37 9.29
CA THR A 67 10.28 15.45 8.77
C THR A 67 8.97 15.56 9.56
N SER A 68 8.36 14.45 9.92
CA SER A 68 7.12 14.44 10.71
C SER A 68 7.31 15.03 12.10
N LEU A 69 8.42 14.70 12.78
CA LEU A 69 8.78 15.26 14.08
C LEU A 69 9.10 16.76 13.98
N VAL A 70 9.85 17.19 12.95
CA VAL A 70 10.11 18.61 12.68
C VAL A 70 8.81 19.39 12.49
N ASN A 71 7.91 18.89 11.65
CA ASN A 71 6.59 19.51 11.42
C ASN A 71 5.77 19.61 12.71
N ARG A 72 5.83 18.59 13.59
CA ARG A 72 5.16 18.60 14.90
C ARG A 72 5.72 19.71 15.80
N GLU A 73 7.04 19.87 15.85
CA GLU A 73 7.67 20.89 16.69
C GLU A 73 7.46 22.31 16.14
N GLU A 74 7.48 22.51 14.82
CA GLU A 74 7.10 23.77 14.19
C GLU A 74 5.63 24.12 14.50
N ARG A 75 4.74 23.11 14.45
CA ARG A 75 3.32 23.30 14.82
C ARG A 75 3.16 23.63 16.30
N ARG A 76 3.91 22.96 17.19
CA ARG A 76 3.94 23.25 18.63
C ARG A 76 4.32 24.70 18.90
N ALA A 77 5.38 25.19 18.24
CA ALA A 77 5.81 26.59 18.36
C ALA A 77 4.73 27.56 17.87
N THR A 78 4.07 27.25 16.76
CA THR A 78 2.94 28.05 16.23
C THR A 78 1.79 28.14 17.22
N ILE A 79 1.42 27.02 17.86
CA ILE A 79 0.34 26.95 18.85
C ILE A 79 0.71 27.79 20.09
N LEU A 80 1.92 27.62 20.63
CA LEU A 80 2.40 28.41 21.76
C LEU A 80 2.35 29.91 21.48
N GLY A 81 2.87 30.34 20.32
CA GLY A 81 2.82 31.74 19.89
C GLY A 81 1.39 32.27 19.80
N SER A 82 0.49 31.53 19.15
CA SER A 82 -0.92 31.94 18.98
C SER A 82 -1.66 32.09 20.31
N ILE A 83 -1.40 31.23 21.30
CA ILE A 83 -2.04 31.31 22.63
C ILE A 83 -1.40 32.44 23.46
N GLN A 84 -0.09 32.64 23.34
CA GLN A 84 0.62 33.73 24.01
C GLN A 84 0.17 35.11 23.51
N GLU A 85 -0.03 35.28 22.21
CA GLU A 85 -0.58 36.52 21.61
C GLU A 85 -1.98 36.86 22.13
N GLN A 86 -2.77 35.85 22.50
CA GLN A 86 -4.09 36.02 23.12
C GLN A 86 -4.02 36.33 24.62
N GLY A 87 -2.82 36.28 25.24
CA GLY A 87 -2.65 36.45 26.68
C GLY A 87 -3.22 35.30 27.52
N LYS A 88 -3.44 34.13 26.93
CA LYS A 88 -4.11 32.98 27.57
C LYS A 88 -3.17 31.82 27.91
N LEU A 89 -1.87 31.98 27.68
CA LEU A 89 -0.88 30.93 27.93
C LEU A 89 -0.52 30.88 29.43
N THR A 90 -1.14 29.96 30.17
CA THR A 90 -0.77 29.70 31.57
C THR A 90 0.45 28.79 31.66
N PRO A 91 1.22 28.82 32.77
CA PRO A 91 2.34 27.91 32.96
C PRO A 91 1.94 26.42 32.87
N GLU A 92 0.76 26.03 33.36
CA GLU A 92 0.31 24.64 33.26
C GLU A 92 -0.02 24.25 31.81
N LEU A 93 -0.68 25.15 31.07
CA LEU A 93 -1.01 24.92 29.66
C LEU A 93 0.26 24.85 28.80
N GLU A 94 1.22 25.73 29.05
CA GLU A 94 2.52 25.70 28.38
C GLU A 94 3.22 24.35 28.61
N GLN A 95 3.21 23.83 29.85
CA GLN A 95 3.77 22.53 30.17
C GLN A 95 3.03 21.39 29.46
N LYS A 96 1.69 21.41 29.45
CA LYS A 96 0.87 20.41 28.71
C LYS A 96 1.18 20.44 27.21
N ILE A 97 1.26 21.63 26.60
CA ILE A 97 1.60 21.78 25.18
C ILE A 97 3.02 21.32 24.90
N LYS A 98 4.00 21.55 25.80
CA LYS A 98 5.38 21.04 25.67
C LYS A 98 5.48 19.52 25.83
N ALA A 99 4.61 18.92 26.64
CA ALA A 99 4.59 17.48 26.89
C ALA A 99 3.83 16.66 25.82
N ALA A 100 2.98 17.27 25.00
CA ALA A 100 2.18 16.56 24.00
C ALA A 100 3.07 15.78 23.01
N GLU A 101 2.74 14.50 22.79
CA GLU A 101 3.54 13.59 21.96
C GLU A 101 2.98 13.44 20.55
N THR A 102 1.72 13.81 20.33
CA THR A 102 1.08 13.69 19.02
C THR A 102 0.57 15.04 18.50
N LEU A 103 0.46 15.15 17.18
CA LEU A 103 -0.18 16.32 16.55
C LEU A 103 -1.64 16.48 16.99
N THR A 104 -2.33 15.36 17.21
CA THR A 104 -3.70 15.32 17.70
C THR A 104 -3.83 15.92 19.09
N GLU A 105 -2.96 15.54 20.04
CA GLU A 105 -2.93 16.13 21.38
C GLU A 105 -2.65 17.63 21.35
N LEU A 106 -1.74 18.08 20.46
CA LEU A 106 -1.46 19.50 20.26
C LEU A 106 -2.70 20.25 19.74
N GLU A 107 -3.39 19.71 18.73
CA GLU A 107 -4.60 20.34 18.20
C GLU A 107 -5.76 20.32 19.20
N ASP A 108 -5.90 19.27 20.02
CA ASP A 108 -6.91 19.19 21.08
C ASP A 108 -6.64 20.26 22.17
N LEU A 109 -5.38 20.48 22.56
CA LEU A 109 -5.00 21.55 23.51
C LEU A 109 -5.18 22.96 22.90
N TYR A 110 -4.99 23.11 21.59
CA TYR A 110 -5.15 24.38 20.90
C TYR A 110 -6.61 24.72 20.59
N LEU A 111 -7.49 23.72 20.59
CA LEU A 111 -8.88 23.85 20.12
C LEU A 111 -9.65 25.04 20.73
N PRO A 112 -9.61 25.28 22.06
CA PRO A 112 -10.33 26.39 22.69
C PRO A 112 -9.80 27.79 22.32
N TYR A 113 -8.60 27.86 21.77
CA TYR A 113 -7.88 29.10 21.42
C TYR A 113 -7.84 29.34 19.91
N LYS A 114 -8.39 28.40 19.12
CA LYS A 114 -8.36 28.47 17.66
C LYS A 114 -9.35 29.55 17.16
N PRO A 115 -8.91 30.54 16.37
CA PRO A 115 -9.79 31.59 15.86
C PRO A 115 -10.94 31.01 15.03
N ARG A 116 -12.19 31.34 15.36
CA ARG A 116 -13.42 30.81 14.72
C ARG A 116 -14.51 31.86 14.57
N LYS A 117 -15.52 31.56 13.73
CA LYS A 117 -16.75 32.36 13.62
C LYS A 117 -17.51 32.34 14.95
N LEU A 118 -18.19 33.45 15.28
CA LEU A 118 -19.04 33.65 16.46
C LEU A 118 -20.00 32.46 16.69
N THR A 119 -19.62 31.57 17.63
CA THR A 119 -20.47 30.47 18.10
C THR A 119 -21.56 30.96 19.04
N LYS A 120 -22.56 30.11 19.34
CA LYS A 120 -23.59 30.46 20.34
C LYS A 120 -22.97 30.70 21.73
N ALA A 121 -21.98 29.89 22.11
CA ALA A 121 -21.24 30.06 23.35
C ALA A 121 -20.38 31.33 23.35
N GLN A 122 -19.71 31.67 22.25
CA GLN A 122 -18.98 32.94 22.14
C GLN A 122 -19.90 34.15 22.28
N LYS A 123 -21.06 34.14 21.61
CA LYS A 123 -22.09 35.19 21.81
C LYS A 123 -22.55 35.25 23.25
N ALA A 124 -22.78 34.11 23.90
CA ALA A 124 -23.16 34.06 25.32
C ALA A 124 -22.06 34.63 26.24
N ARG A 125 -20.77 34.37 25.96
CA ARG A 125 -19.63 34.98 26.67
C ARG A 125 -19.60 36.50 26.48
N GLU A 126 -19.77 37.00 25.26
CA GLU A 126 -19.86 38.43 24.96
C GLU A 126 -21.07 39.11 25.65
N SER A 127 -22.19 38.39 25.78
CA SER A 127 -23.36 38.81 26.54
C SER A 127 -23.15 38.77 28.06
N GLY A 128 -22.03 38.23 28.56
CA GLY A 128 -21.66 38.21 29.97
C GLY A 128 -22.21 37.02 30.76
N LEU A 129 -22.51 35.89 30.11
CA LEU A 129 -23.07 34.69 30.75
C LEU A 129 -22.03 33.69 31.27
N GLU A 130 -20.73 33.95 31.08
CA GLU A 130 -19.66 33.07 31.57
C GLU A 130 -19.67 32.90 33.11
N PRO A 131 -19.87 33.96 33.93
CA PRO A 131 -20.00 33.78 35.37
C PRO A 131 -21.20 32.91 35.79
N LEU A 132 -22.30 32.93 35.01
CA LEU A 132 -23.45 32.06 35.28
C LEU A 132 -23.09 30.59 35.01
N ALA A 133 -22.34 30.29 33.94
CA ALA A 133 -21.83 28.95 33.69
C ALA A 133 -20.92 28.46 34.82
N ASP A 134 -20.04 29.31 35.34
CA ASP A 134 -19.17 29.00 36.48
C ASP A 134 -19.96 28.73 37.77
N ILE A 135 -21.02 29.52 38.03
CA ILE A 135 -21.94 29.32 39.16
C ILE A 135 -22.62 27.95 39.04
N MET A 136 -23.15 27.62 37.86
CA MET A 136 -23.80 26.34 37.61
C MET A 136 -22.84 25.16 37.87
N LEU A 137 -21.60 25.22 37.39
CA LEU A 137 -20.61 24.14 37.57
C LEU A 137 -20.06 24.03 39.00
N ASN A 138 -20.00 25.14 39.73
CA ASN A 138 -19.44 25.21 41.08
C ASN A 138 -20.50 25.45 42.15
N GLU A 139 -21.71 24.94 41.92
CA GLU A 139 -22.83 25.05 42.84
C GLU A 139 -22.41 24.64 44.27
N GLN A 140 -22.85 25.42 45.26
CA GLN A 140 -22.64 25.15 46.69
C GLN A 140 -23.94 24.67 47.33
N PRO A 141 -23.90 23.88 48.41
CA PRO A 141 -25.11 23.50 49.13
C PRO A 141 -25.85 24.74 49.64
N ASN A 142 -27.19 24.77 49.51
CA ASN A 142 -28.06 25.87 49.97
C ASN A 142 -27.77 27.24 49.34
N GLN A 143 -27.45 27.29 48.04
CA GLN A 143 -26.95 28.49 47.37
C GLN A 143 -27.96 29.65 47.27
N GLY A 144 -29.25 29.44 47.56
CA GLY A 144 -30.28 30.48 47.61
C GLY A 144 -31.40 30.27 46.57
N ASP A 145 -32.05 31.35 46.15
CA ASP A 145 -33.14 31.32 45.16
C ASP A 145 -32.61 31.40 43.73
N LYS A 146 -32.88 30.35 42.93
CA LYS A 146 -32.50 30.23 41.52
C LYS A 146 -32.97 31.42 40.68
N VAL A 147 -34.18 31.92 40.94
CA VAL A 147 -34.79 33.04 40.19
C VAL A 147 -34.01 34.33 40.44
N ALA A 148 -33.72 34.63 41.71
CA ALA A 148 -32.97 35.83 42.08
C ALA A 148 -31.54 35.86 41.51
N MET A 149 -30.90 34.70 41.35
CA MET A 149 -29.59 34.60 40.68
C MET A 149 -29.70 34.88 39.18
N LEU A 150 -30.64 34.22 38.50
CA LEU A 150 -30.79 34.33 37.06
C LEU A 150 -31.16 35.75 36.61
N GLN A 151 -31.94 36.47 37.42
CA GLN A 151 -32.32 37.86 37.14
C GLN A 151 -31.11 38.80 37.00
N GLN A 152 -29.99 38.51 37.66
CA GLN A 152 -28.75 39.31 37.54
C GLN A 152 -28.10 39.19 36.16
N PHE A 153 -28.44 38.14 35.41
CA PHE A 153 -27.90 37.85 34.08
C PHE A 153 -28.88 38.18 32.95
N VAL A 154 -30.09 38.67 33.28
CA VAL A 154 -31.04 39.18 32.27
C VAL A 154 -30.63 40.58 31.85
N ASN A 155 -30.23 40.73 30.59
CA ASN A 155 -29.82 42.01 30.01
C ASN A 155 -30.30 42.10 28.55
N PRO A 156 -31.45 42.76 28.29
CA PRO A 156 -32.01 42.91 26.95
C PRO A 156 -31.07 43.64 25.96
N GLU A 157 -30.24 44.57 26.42
CA GLU A 157 -29.28 45.29 25.58
C GLU A 157 -28.16 44.37 25.05
N LYS A 158 -27.86 43.31 25.80
CA LYS A 158 -26.92 42.25 25.41
C LYS A 158 -27.62 41.04 24.78
N GLY A 159 -28.90 41.16 24.43
CA GLY A 159 -29.69 40.12 23.76
C GLY A 159 -30.22 39.02 24.68
N ILE A 160 -30.20 39.21 26.01
CA ILE A 160 -30.73 38.25 26.99
C ILE A 160 -31.99 38.84 27.62
N THR A 161 -33.15 38.44 27.12
CA THR A 161 -34.46 39.05 27.45
C THR A 161 -35.16 38.38 28.63
N ASN A 162 -34.76 37.16 29.00
CA ASN A 162 -35.38 36.38 30.06
C ASN A 162 -34.41 35.35 30.65
N GLU A 163 -34.79 34.79 31.81
CA GLU A 163 -33.99 33.79 32.54
C GLU A 163 -33.68 32.54 31.71
N LYS A 164 -34.60 32.10 30.84
CA LYS A 164 -34.40 30.91 29.99
C LYS A 164 -33.29 31.13 28.97
N GLU A 165 -33.18 32.34 28.41
CA GLU A 165 -32.10 32.71 27.50
C GLU A 165 -30.75 32.78 28.22
N ALA A 166 -30.73 33.25 29.47
CA ALA A 166 -29.52 33.23 30.30
C ALA A 166 -29.05 31.79 30.58
N ILE A 167 -29.97 30.91 31.01
CA ILE A 167 -29.69 29.48 31.21
C ILE A 167 -29.20 28.83 29.92
N GLU A 168 -29.90 29.04 28.79
CA GLU A 168 -29.54 28.45 27.50
C GLU A 168 -28.15 28.91 27.05
N GLY A 169 -27.83 30.19 27.21
CA GLY A 169 -26.49 30.70 26.91
C GLY A 169 -25.40 30.11 27.81
N ALA A 170 -25.65 29.97 29.11
CA ALA A 170 -24.73 29.31 30.04
C ALA A 170 -24.54 27.81 29.72
N MET A 171 -25.61 27.08 29.40
CA MET A 171 -25.53 25.69 28.94
C MET A 171 -24.73 25.55 27.65
N GLU A 172 -24.84 26.49 26.71
CA GLU A 172 -24.06 26.49 25.48
C GLU A 172 -22.55 26.70 25.75
N ILE A 173 -22.19 27.56 26.70
CA ILE A 173 -20.80 27.74 27.16
C ILE A 173 -20.27 26.44 27.77
N ILE A 174 -21.02 25.83 28.69
CA ILE A 174 -20.63 24.56 29.33
C ILE A 174 -20.46 23.45 28.27
N ALA A 175 -21.41 23.32 27.35
CA ALA A 175 -21.36 22.31 26.30
C ALA A 175 -20.17 22.51 25.34
N GLU A 176 -19.84 23.76 24.97
CA GLU A 176 -18.66 24.05 24.14
C GLU A 176 -17.36 23.72 24.88
N ASN A 177 -17.21 24.23 26.11
CA ASN A 177 -16.04 23.97 26.97
C ASN A 177 -15.81 22.46 27.15
N LEU A 178 -16.89 21.71 27.38
CA LEU A 178 -16.83 20.26 27.50
C LEU A 178 -16.40 19.59 26.19
N SER A 179 -16.98 20.02 25.07
CA SER A 179 -16.71 19.42 23.77
C SER A 179 -15.29 19.65 23.24
N GLU A 180 -14.67 20.75 23.67
CA GLU A 180 -13.32 21.15 23.29
C GLU A 180 -12.27 20.79 24.36
N ASN A 181 -12.68 20.23 25.50
CA ASN A 181 -11.77 19.82 26.55
C ASN A 181 -10.89 18.65 26.11
N ALA A 182 -9.57 18.84 26.15
CA ALA A 182 -8.60 17.86 25.66
C ALA A 182 -8.67 16.50 26.40
N GLU A 183 -8.95 16.48 27.71
CA GLU A 183 -9.04 15.24 28.51
C GLU A 183 -10.31 14.46 28.19
N THR A 184 -11.43 15.17 28.00
CA THR A 184 -12.70 14.60 27.53
C THR A 184 -12.54 13.98 26.15
N ARG A 185 -11.96 14.73 25.22
CA ARG A 185 -11.70 14.28 23.84
C ARG A 185 -10.78 13.07 23.78
N LYS A 186 -9.70 13.06 24.59
CA LYS A 186 -8.81 11.92 24.73
C LYS A 186 -9.54 10.67 25.23
N SER A 187 -10.32 10.79 26.31
CA SER A 187 -11.07 9.66 26.88
C SER A 187 -12.10 9.11 25.91
N LEU A 188 -12.79 9.99 25.17
CA LEU A 188 -13.72 9.60 24.11
C LEU A 188 -13.05 8.83 22.98
N ARG A 189 -11.87 9.29 22.54
CA ARG A 189 -11.10 8.65 21.46
C ARG A 189 -10.67 7.24 21.86
N GLU A 190 -10.19 7.07 23.10
CA GLU A 190 -9.83 5.76 23.64
C GLU A 190 -11.02 4.78 23.62
N ILE A 191 -12.22 5.23 23.98
CA ILE A 191 -13.44 4.42 23.92
C ILE A 191 -13.82 4.07 22.48
N VAL A 192 -13.80 5.05 21.57
CA VAL A 192 -14.09 4.83 20.14
C VAL A 192 -13.11 3.81 19.54
N ASP A 193 -11.83 3.90 19.88
CA ASP A 193 -10.80 3.02 19.34
C ASP A 193 -10.92 1.59 19.92
N MET A 194 -11.30 1.47 21.21
CA MET A 194 -11.43 0.18 21.88
C MET A 194 -12.75 -0.54 21.56
N ASP A 195 -13.87 0.16 21.62
CA ASP A 195 -15.23 -0.39 21.60
C ASP A 195 -16.14 0.17 20.51
N GLY A 196 -15.67 1.15 19.73
CA GLY A 196 -16.40 1.64 18.57
C GLY A 196 -16.76 0.51 17.61
N GLU A 197 -18.02 0.42 17.26
CA GLU A 197 -18.54 -0.48 16.23
C GLU A 197 -18.88 0.35 14.99
N LEU A 198 -18.19 0.07 13.89
CA LEU A 198 -18.53 0.63 12.59
C LEU A 198 -19.80 -0.07 12.10
N GLN A 199 -20.82 0.72 11.76
CA GLN A 199 -22.03 0.26 11.10
C GLN A 199 -22.15 0.88 9.72
N CYS A 200 -22.37 0.03 8.72
CA CYS A 200 -22.69 0.43 7.36
C CYS A 200 -24.17 0.14 7.06
N LYS A 201 -24.85 1.10 6.43
CA LYS A 201 -26.23 0.95 5.93
C LYS A 201 -26.26 1.30 4.45
N ALA A 202 -27.13 0.64 3.69
CA ALA A 202 -27.38 1.03 2.30
C ALA A 202 -28.01 2.42 2.28
N MET A 203 -27.47 3.33 1.44
CA MET A 203 -28.20 4.54 1.07
C MET A 203 -29.21 4.23 -0.04
N ASP A 204 -30.32 4.96 -0.04
CA ASP A 204 -31.19 5.06 -1.21
C ASP A 204 -30.44 5.90 -2.25
N ALA A 205 -29.53 5.27 -2.99
CA ALA A 205 -28.77 5.92 -4.04
C ALA A 205 -29.73 6.61 -5.04
N PRO A 206 -29.36 7.78 -5.61
CA PRO A 206 -30.13 8.36 -6.71
C PRO A 206 -30.28 7.32 -7.83
N ALA A 207 -31.49 7.15 -8.34
CA ALA A 207 -31.72 6.39 -9.55
C ALA A 207 -30.85 6.99 -10.69
N ASP A 208 -30.17 6.11 -11.42
CA ASP A 208 -29.50 6.38 -12.68
C ASP A 208 -28.32 7.37 -12.65
N THR A 209 -27.24 7.04 -11.94
CA THR A 209 -25.90 7.49 -12.34
C THR A 209 -25.29 6.48 -13.31
N GLU A 210 -25.46 6.74 -14.61
CA GLU A 210 -24.65 6.12 -15.65
C GLU A 210 -23.16 6.38 -15.37
N ILE A 211 -22.36 5.32 -15.30
CA ILE A 211 -20.92 5.40 -15.08
C ILE A 211 -20.23 5.83 -16.38
N LYS A 212 -19.47 6.93 -16.32
CA LYS A 212 -18.25 7.07 -17.13
C LYS A 212 -17.17 6.29 -16.39
N GLU A 213 -16.63 5.26 -17.03
CA GLU A 213 -15.52 4.50 -16.47
C GLU A 213 -14.28 5.41 -16.43
N ASP A 214 -13.80 5.70 -15.23
CA ASP A 214 -12.50 6.34 -15.03
C ASP A 214 -11.44 5.29 -15.36
N GLY A 215 -10.69 5.52 -16.45
CA GLY A 215 -9.88 4.54 -17.17
C GLY A 215 -8.72 3.89 -16.42
N SER A 216 -9.03 2.99 -15.49
CA SER A 216 -8.09 2.04 -14.88
C SER A 216 -8.68 0.65 -14.64
N ASP A 217 -9.99 0.48 -14.77
CA ASP A 217 -10.69 -0.81 -14.84
C ASP A 217 -11.68 -0.79 -16.01
N ALA A 218 -11.16 -0.72 -17.24
CA ALA A 218 -11.99 -0.94 -18.44
C ALA A 218 -12.09 -2.44 -18.73
N THR A 219 -12.79 -3.18 -17.88
CA THR A 219 -13.28 -4.54 -18.19
C THR A 219 -14.65 -4.77 -17.55
N THR A 220 -15.69 -4.22 -18.16
CA THR A 220 -16.93 -4.94 -18.52
C THR A 220 -17.95 -3.94 -19.09
N LYS A 221 -17.82 -3.63 -20.38
CA LYS A 221 -18.98 -3.27 -21.22
C LYS A 221 -19.07 -4.30 -22.31
N ASP A 222 -19.58 -5.47 -21.95
CA ASP A 222 -20.08 -6.43 -22.93
C ASP A 222 -21.52 -6.76 -22.56
N GLU A 223 -22.37 -6.57 -23.56
CA GLU A 223 -23.78 -6.87 -23.59
C GLU A 223 -23.95 -8.40 -23.50
N ASP A 224 -24.23 -8.91 -22.30
CA ASP A 224 -24.74 -10.27 -22.08
C ASP A 224 -26.21 -10.35 -22.54
N GLU A 225 -26.47 -10.14 -23.83
CA GLU A 225 -27.60 -10.79 -24.47
C GLU A 225 -27.14 -12.16 -24.92
N HIS A 226 -27.27 -13.16 -24.05
CA HIS A 226 -27.83 -14.49 -24.34
C HIS A 226 -27.67 -15.40 -23.10
N GLN A 227 -28.81 -15.79 -22.53
CA GLN A 227 -29.02 -16.73 -21.42
C GLN A 227 -28.83 -16.19 -19.98
N GLY A 228 -29.82 -15.44 -19.49
CA GLY A 228 -30.26 -15.50 -18.09
C GLY A 228 -29.35 -14.90 -17.01
N GLY A 229 -28.54 -13.89 -17.33
CA GLY A 229 -27.63 -13.23 -16.39
C GLY A 229 -28.32 -12.17 -15.51
N HIS A 230 -28.10 -12.22 -14.20
CA HIS A 230 -28.35 -11.09 -13.31
C HIS A 230 -27.52 -9.88 -13.79
N VAL A 231 -28.19 -8.78 -14.17
CA VAL A 231 -27.54 -7.49 -14.36
C VAL A 231 -26.90 -7.11 -13.02
N LYS A 232 -25.57 -7.09 -12.94
CA LYS A 232 -24.85 -6.60 -11.76
C LYS A 232 -25.21 -5.12 -11.58
N THR A 233 -26.05 -4.85 -10.60
CA THR A 233 -26.39 -3.48 -10.20
C THR A 233 -25.23 -2.88 -9.43
N SER A 234 -25.15 -1.55 -9.33
CA SER A 234 -24.19 -0.85 -8.49
C SER A 234 -24.27 -1.25 -6.99
N LYS A 235 -25.42 -1.79 -6.55
CA LYS A 235 -25.58 -2.43 -5.24
C LYS A 235 -24.85 -3.78 -5.10
N ASP A 236 -24.59 -4.49 -6.19
CA ASP A 236 -23.84 -5.76 -6.15
C ASP A 236 -22.35 -5.55 -5.87
N LYS A 237 -21.78 -4.39 -6.26
CA LYS A 237 -20.37 -4.04 -5.99
C LYS A 237 -20.06 -3.95 -4.50
N TYR A 238 -21.00 -3.44 -3.69
CA TYR A 238 -20.85 -3.22 -2.25
C TYR A 238 -21.70 -4.16 -1.41
N LYS A 239 -22.18 -5.27 -1.98
CA LYS A 239 -23.14 -6.18 -1.36
C LYS A 239 -22.71 -6.65 0.04
N ASP A 240 -21.42 -6.94 0.20
CA ASP A 240 -20.84 -7.40 1.47
C ASP A 240 -20.88 -6.32 2.58
N TYR A 241 -21.08 -5.05 2.20
CA TYR A 241 -21.04 -3.89 3.08
C TYR A 241 -22.40 -3.21 3.31
N LEU A 242 -23.46 -3.60 2.59
CA LEU A 242 -24.79 -2.94 2.68
C LEU A 242 -25.47 -3.06 4.06
N SER A 243 -25.07 -4.03 4.87
CA SER A 243 -25.55 -4.22 6.26
C SER A 243 -24.43 -4.74 7.16
N PHE A 244 -23.25 -4.15 7.00
CA PHE A 244 -22.04 -4.59 7.67
C PHE A 244 -21.86 -3.94 9.04
N LYS A 245 -21.33 -4.73 9.98
CA LYS A 245 -20.99 -4.29 11.34
C LYS A 245 -19.70 -4.94 11.80
N MET A 246 -18.79 -4.15 12.35
CA MET A 246 -17.55 -4.67 12.93
C MET A 246 -16.92 -3.67 13.90
N LYS A 247 -16.27 -4.17 14.95
CA LYS A 247 -15.43 -3.34 15.82
C LYS A 247 -14.32 -2.65 15.02
N LEU A 248 -14.08 -1.36 15.25
CA LEU A 248 -13.09 -0.56 14.53
C LEU A 248 -11.71 -1.22 14.49
N ARG A 249 -11.27 -1.73 15.65
CA ARG A 249 -9.95 -2.40 15.81
C ARG A 249 -9.78 -3.70 15.02
N LEU A 250 -10.88 -4.30 14.53
CA LEU A 250 -10.85 -5.57 13.78
C LEU A 250 -10.95 -5.35 12.26
N LEU A 251 -11.22 -4.13 11.81
CA LEU A 251 -11.31 -3.80 10.39
C LEU A 251 -9.96 -3.97 9.71
N LYS A 252 -9.96 -4.64 8.56
CA LYS A 252 -8.78 -4.77 7.71
C LYS A 252 -8.63 -3.56 6.79
N PRO A 253 -7.41 -3.19 6.38
CA PRO A 253 -7.17 -2.05 5.48
C PRO A 253 -8.01 -2.08 4.19
N HIS A 254 -8.12 -3.23 3.51
CA HIS A 254 -8.94 -3.33 2.28
C HIS A 254 -10.43 -3.09 2.54
N GLN A 255 -10.96 -3.52 3.69
CA GLN A 255 -12.36 -3.27 4.06
C GLN A 255 -12.59 -1.78 4.31
N ILE A 256 -11.65 -1.11 4.98
CA ILE A 256 -11.71 0.33 5.23
C ILE A 256 -11.73 1.10 3.90
N LEU A 257 -10.84 0.75 2.96
CA LEU A 257 -10.81 1.39 1.64
C LEU A 257 -12.09 1.13 0.83
N ALA A 258 -12.61 -0.10 0.85
CA ALA A 258 -13.85 -0.47 0.18
C ALA A 258 -15.06 0.31 0.74
N ILE A 259 -15.17 0.38 2.07
CA ILE A 259 -16.26 1.10 2.76
C ILE A 259 -16.14 2.60 2.50
N ASN A 260 -14.95 3.20 2.63
CA ASN A 260 -14.72 4.61 2.33
C ASN A 260 -15.06 4.95 0.87
N ARG A 261 -14.70 4.06 -0.08
CA ARG A 261 -15.09 4.25 -1.49
C ARG A 261 -16.61 4.19 -1.66
N GLY A 262 -17.29 3.23 -1.03
CA GLY A 262 -18.75 3.12 -1.06
C GLY A 262 -19.45 4.31 -0.40
N GLU A 263 -18.88 4.89 0.66
CA GLU A 263 -19.35 6.12 1.31
C GLU A 263 -19.20 7.32 0.35
N ASN A 264 -18.04 7.49 -0.27
CA ASN A 264 -17.77 8.60 -1.22
C ASN A 264 -18.59 8.50 -2.51
N GLU A 265 -18.86 7.29 -3.00
CA GLU A 265 -19.73 7.04 -4.15
C GLU A 265 -21.23 7.14 -3.80
N GLY A 266 -21.59 7.30 -2.52
CA GLY A 266 -22.96 7.49 -2.05
C GLY A 266 -23.81 6.21 -1.96
N PHE A 267 -23.17 5.03 -1.93
CA PHE A 267 -23.85 3.74 -1.76
C PHE A 267 -23.98 3.30 -0.30
N LEU A 268 -23.07 3.76 0.55
CA LEU A 268 -23.01 3.39 1.97
C LEU A 268 -23.15 4.63 2.86
N ASP A 269 -23.96 4.50 3.89
CA ASP A 269 -23.96 5.38 5.05
C ASP A 269 -23.13 4.73 6.16
N VAL A 270 -22.18 5.47 6.72
CA VAL A 270 -21.16 4.96 7.65
C VAL A 270 -21.26 5.70 8.97
N GLU A 271 -21.52 4.95 10.04
CA GLU A 271 -21.67 5.47 11.39
C GLU A 271 -20.80 4.67 12.37
N ILE A 272 -20.31 5.32 13.42
CA ILE A 272 -19.61 4.65 14.52
C ILE A 272 -20.49 4.70 15.76
N LEU A 273 -20.87 3.52 16.25
CA LEU A 273 -21.64 3.34 17.47
C LEU A 273 -20.72 3.06 18.65
N THR A 274 -21.07 3.58 19.82
CA THR A 274 -20.35 3.40 21.09
C THR A 274 -21.37 3.20 22.22
N ASN A 275 -20.92 2.61 23.33
CA ASN A 275 -21.75 2.51 24.55
C ASN A 275 -21.59 3.79 25.38
N ASP A 276 -22.43 4.78 25.10
CA ASP A 276 -22.27 6.15 25.62
C ASP A 276 -22.71 6.30 27.08
N ALA A 277 -23.52 5.38 27.59
CA ALA A 277 -24.20 5.50 28.88
C ALA A 277 -23.22 5.56 30.07
N GLU A 278 -22.28 4.61 30.15
CA GLU A 278 -21.31 4.55 31.25
C GLU A 278 -20.41 5.78 31.30
N PHE A 279 -20.06 6.32 30.13
CA PHE A 279 -19.21 7.52 30.04
C PHE A 279 -19.97 8.77 30.47
N LEU A 280 -21.20 8.95 29.99
CA LEU A 280 -22.06 10.05 30.42
C LEU A 280 -22.28 10.03 31.93
N ASP A 281 -22.50 8.86 32.53
CA ASP A 281 -22.66 8.73 33.98
C ASP A 281 -21.40 9.12 34.74
N LYS A 282 -20.21 8.74 34.24
CA LYS A 282 -18.95 9.20 34.80
C LYS A 282 -18.78 10.72 34.68
N MET A 283 -19.04 11.30 33.51
CA MET A 283 -18.97 12.75 33.30
C MET A 283 -19.91 13.51 34.23
N ARG A 284 -21.14 13.00 34.42
CA ARG A 284 -22.09 13.55 35.39
C ARG A 284 -21.54 13.48 36.81
N GLY A 285 -20.94 12.35 37.19
CA GLY A 285 -20.28 12.20 38.50
C GLY A 285 -19.14 13.18 38.74
N ASP A 286 -18.37 13.51 37.69
CA ASP A 286 -17.24 14.43 37.77
C ASP A 286 -17.67 15.91 37.75
N MET A 287 -18.73 16.24 37.01
CA MET A 287 -19.17 17.63 36.79
C MET A 287 -20.31 18.09 37.72
N ILE A 288 -21.20 17.21 38.15
CA ILE A 288 -22.34 17.53 39.00
C ILE A 288 -21.97 17.24 40.46
N LYS A 289 -21.54 18.27 41.18
CA LYS A 289 -21.10 18.15 42.59
C LYS A 289 -22.25 17.80 43.55
N HIS A 290 -23.47 18.25 43.24
CA HIS A 290 -24.64 18.08 44.09
C HIS A 290 -25.84 17.58 43.28
N GLN A 291 -26.31 16.37 43.59
CA GLN A 291 -27.42 15.72 42.87
C GLN A 291 -28.78 16.40 43.13
N ASP A 292 -28.91 17.10 44.25
CA ASP A 292 -30.09 17.91 44.61
C ASP A 292 -29.89 19.41 44.29
N GLY A 293 -28.91 19.74 43.44
CA GLY A 293 -28.57 21.11 43.07
C GLY A 293 -29.64 21.81 42.22
N LEU A 294 -29.75 23.13 42.36
CA LEU A 294 -30.65 24.05 41.65
C LEU A 294 -30.52 23.94 40.13
N PHE A 295 -29.32 23.65 39.62
CA PHE A 295 -29.02 23.61 38.19
C PHE A 295 -28.82 22.19 37.64
N LYS A 296 -29.11 21.15 38.42
CA LYS A 296 -28.83 19.76 38.04
C LYS A 296 -29.42 19.37 36.69
N GLU A 297 -30.67 19.73 36.41
CA GLU A 297 -31.35 19.38 35.15
C GLU A 297 -30.77 20.13 33.95
N GLU A 298 -30.36 21.39 34.13
CA GLU A 298 -29.68 22.17 33.10
C GLU A 298 -28.25 21.66 32.85
N LEU A 299 -27.53 21.26 33.90
CA LEU A 299 -26.21 20.65 33.79
C LEU A 299 -26.27 19.32 33.05
N ASP A 300 -27.23 18.44 33.37
CA ASP A 300 -27.45 17.19 32.62
C ASP A 300 -27.62 17.47 31.11
N LYS A 301 -28.48 18.44 30.76
CA LYS A 301 -28.72 18.84 29.36
C LYS A 301 -27.46 19.42 28.71
N ALA A 302 -26.69 20.23 29.43
CA ALA A 302 -25.44 20.81 28.92
C ALA A 302 -24.37 19.73 28.68
N ILE A 303 -24.25 18.76 29.59
CA ILE A 303 -23.35 17.61 29.47
C ILE A 303 -23.73 16.76 28.26
N ASP A 304 -25.01 16.41 28.10
CA ASP A 304 -25.49 15.62 26.96
C ASP A 304 -25.18 16.32 25.62
N ARG A 305 -25.38 17.64 25.55
CA ARG A 305 -25.04 18.45 24.36
C ARG A 305 -23.54 18.47 24.09
N GLY A 306 -22.73 18.73 25.11
CA GLY A 306 -21.27 18.81 24.99
C GLY A 306 -20.67 17.47 24.58
N TYR A 307 -21.11 16.39 25.23
CA TYR A 307 -20.77 15.01 24.88
C TYR A 307 -21.14 14.70 23.43
N SER A 308 -22.39 14.96 23.02
CA SER A 308 -22.86 14.65 21.66
C SER A 308 -22.02 15.37 20.59
N ARG A 309 -21.62 16.62 20.84
CA ARG A 309 -20.72 17.39 19.96
C ARG A 309 -19.34 16.74 19.89
N ALA A 310 -18.75 16.41 21.04
CA ALA A 310 -17.44 15.79 21.14
C ALA A 310 -17.43 14.42 20.45
N ALA A 311 -18.35 13.53 20.83
CA ALA A 311 -18.47 12.18 20.32
C ALA A 311 -18.64 12.16 18.79
N ARG A 312 -19.50 13.01 18.23
CA ARG A 312 -19.66 13.12 16.77
C ARG A 312 -18.34 13.47 16.07
N THR A 313 -17.61 14.43 16.62
CA THR A 313 -16.36 14.91 16.00
C THR A 313 -15.26 13.86 16.13
N ILE A 314 -15.09 13.28 17.33
CA ILE A 314 -14.10 12.23 17.62
C ILE A 314 -14.36 10.97 16.79
N LYS A 315 -15.61 10.51 16.68
CA LYS A 315 -15.97 9.38 15.82
C LYS A 315 -15.53 9.62 14.38
N ARG A 316 -15.80 10.81 13.82
CA ARG A 316 -15.37 11.14 12.46
C ARG A 316 -13.85 11.22 12.34
N GLU A 317 -13.16 11.81 13.33
CA GLU A 317 -11.69 11.87 13.37
C GLU A 317 -11.07 10.46 13.40
N SER A 318 -11.55 9.56 14.27
CA SER A 318 -11.09 8.16 14.33
C SER A 318 -11.33 7.42 13.01
N TRP A 319 -12.46 7.65 12.34
CA TRP A 319 -12.71 7.06 11.02
C TRP A 319 -11.72 7.57 9.96
N VAL A 320 -11.51 8.89 9.89
CA VAL A 320 -10.54 9.50 8.98
C VAL A 320 -9.13 8.99 9.25
N GLN A 321 -8.74 8.83 10.51
CA GLN A 321 -7.46 8.25 10.89
C GLN A 321 -7.34 6.79 10.40
N LYS A 322 -8.38 5.96 10.58
CA LYS A 322 -8.39 4.59 10.07
C LYS A 322 -8.26 4.53 8.55
N ILE A 323 -8.91 5.46 7.84
CA ILE A 323 -8.77 5.59 6.38
C ILE A 323 -7.33 5.93 6.01
N GLU A 324 -6.70 6.90 6.68
CA GLU A 324 -5.32 7.31 6.39
C GLU A 324 -4.32 6.18 6.67
N GLU A 325 -4.49 5.47 7.79
CA GLU A 325 -3.72 4.25 8.12
C GLU A 325 -3.87 3.19 7.01
N ALA A 326 -5.09 2.95 6.53
CA ALA A 326 -5.36 2.00 5.45
C ALA A 326 -4.77 2.44 4.11
N LYS A 327 -4.80 3.74 3.78
CA LYS A 327 -4.19 4.29 2.56
C LYS A 327 -2.67 4.14 2.59
N SER A 328 -2.02 4.52 3.68
CA SER A 328 -0.57 4.36 3.84
C SER A 328 -0.15 2.89 3.79
N HIS A 329 -0.95 1.99 4.38
CA HIS A 329 -0.74 0.56 4.23
C HIS A 329 -0.84 0.11 2.77
N GLY A 330 -1.86 0.56 2.03
CA GLY A 330 -2.02 0.29 0.59
C GLY A 330 -0.79 0.72 -0.21
N VAL A 331 -0.28 1.94 0.01
CA VAL A 331 0.95 2.45 -0.64
C VAL A 331 2.14 1.52 -0.41
N LYS A 332 2.32 1.01 0.81
CA LYS A 332 3.40 0.06 1.14
C LYS A 332 3.24 -1.27 0.39
N VAL A 333 2.03 -1.82 0.33
CA VAL A 333 1.76 -3.07 -0.42
C VAL A 333 2.03 -2.88 -1.92
N PHE A 334 1.60 -1.75 -2.50
CA PHE A 334 1.88 -1.45 -3.90
C PHE A 334 3.38 -1.31 -4.17
N ALA A 335 4.12 -0.64 -3.28
CA ALA A 335 5.57 -0.51 -3.38
C ALA A 335 6.28 -1.86 -3.39
N GLU A 336 5.91 -2.78 -2.50
CA GLU A 336 6.46 -4.14 -2.47
C GLU A 336 6.11 -4.95 -3.72
N ASN A 337 4.88 -4.83 -4.23
CA ASN A 337 4.49 -5.52 -5.46
C ASN A 337 5.26 -5.02 -6.69
N VAL A 338 5.45 -3.69 -6.83
CA VAL A 338 6.29 -3.12 -7.91
C VAL A 338 7.74 -3.59 -7.76
N LYS A 339 8.29 -3.60 -6.55
CA LYS A 339 9.65 -4.09 -6.29
C LYS A 339 9.84 -5.53 -6.76
N LYS A 340 8.90 -6.42 -6.43
CA LYS A 340 8.93 -7.82 -6.86
C LYS A 340 8.89 -7.94 -8.39
N LEU A 341 8.04 -7.16 -9.07
CA LEU A 341 7.95 -7.17 -10.53
C LEU A 341 9.26 -6.71 -11.19
N LEU A 342 9.86 -5.62 -10.69
CA LEU A 342 11.11 -5.08 -11.23
C LEU A 342 12.31 -6.03 -11.03
N LEU A 343 12.32 -6.79 -9.93
CA LEU A 343 13.41 -7.69 -9.59
C LEU A 343 13.22 -9.11 -10.13
N GLN A 344 12.19 -9.39 -10.93
CA GLN A 344 12.04 -10.71 -11.56
C GLN A 344 13.29 -11.11 -12.35
N GLN A 345 13.64 -12.41 -12.30
CA GLN A 345 14.84 -12.91 -12.99
C GLN A 345 14.67 -12.78 -14.52
N PRO A 346 15.62 -12.15 -15.23
CA PRO A 346 15.55 -11.96 -16.68
C PRO A 346 15.84 -13.23 -17.49
N LEU A 347 15.13 -13.47 -18.59
CA LEU A 347 15.40 -14.55 -19.56
C LEU A 347 16.33 -14.08 -20.68
N LYS A 348 17.62 -13.93 -20.36
CA LYS A 348 18.65 -13.36 -21.26
C LYS A 348 18.96 -14.27 -22.46
N GLY A 349 19.30 -13.66 -23.60
CA GLY A 349 19.91 -14.35 -24.76
C GLY A 349 18.97 -15.22 -25.59
N ARG A 350 17.65 -15.00 -25.50
CA ARG A 350 16.65 -15.75 -26.26
C ARG A 350 15.82 -14.84 -27.16
N ARG A 351 15.44 -15.35 -28.34
CA ARG A 351 14.40 -14.74 -29.18
C ARG A 351 13.03 -15.05 -28.60
N ILE A 352 12.18 -14.04 -28.50
CA ILE A 352 10.88 -14.15 -27.84
C ILE A 352 9.77 -13.71 -28.80
N ILE A 353 8.67 -14.47 -28.81
CA ILE A 353 7.42 -14.10 -29.45
C ILE A 353 6.49 -13.55 -28.37
N GLY A 354 6.27 -12.24 -28.36
CA GLY A 354 5.29 -11.60 -27.49
C GLY A 354 3.90 -11.70 -28.09
N VAL A 355 2.92 -12.04 -27.25
CA VAL A 355 1.50 -12.11 -27.61
C VAL A 355 0.72 -11.23 -26.65
N ASP A 356 0.12 -10.18 -27.18
CA ASP A 356 -0.89 -9.35 -26.52
C ASP A 356 -2.28 -9.89 -26.86
N PRO A 357 -2.96 -10.58 -25.92
CA PRO A 357 -4.22 -11.26 -26.17
C PRO A 357 -5.38 -10.31 -26.50
N GLY A 358 -6.36 -10.79 -27.28
CA GLY A 358 -7.58 -10.03 -27.51
C GLY A 358 -8.68 -10.81 -28.23
N TYR A 359 -9.93 -10.42 -27.98
CA TYR A 359 -11.12 -10.93 -28.66
C TYR A 359 -11.33 -10.20 -30.00
N ARG A 360 -12.19 -9.16 -30.01
CA ARG A 360 -12.63 -8.42 -31.20
C ARG A 360 -11.48 -7.84 -32.04
N ASN A 361 -10.46 -7.33 -31.38
CA ASN A 361 -9.30 -6.68 -32.03
C ASN A 361 -8.17 -7.68 -32.35
N GLY A 362 -8.40 -8.98 -32.14
CA GLY A 362 -7.41 -10.04 -32.33
C GLY A 362 -6.24 -9.98 -31.33
N CYS A 363 -5.42 -11.03 -31.37
CA CYS A 363 -4.15 -11.12 -30.64
C CYS A 363 -3.03 -10.49 -31.48
N LYS A 364 -2.28 -9.57 -30.88
CA LYS A 364 -1.14 -8.90 -31.53
C LYS A 364 0.11 -9.65 -31.17
N ILE A 365 0.93 -9.91 -32.18
CA ILE A 365 2.13 -10.72 -32.04
C ILE A 365 3.32 -9.90 -32.51
N ALA A 366 4.38 -9.90 -31.72
CA ALA A 366 5.66 -9.32 -32.07
C ALA A 366 6.79 -10.30 -31.81
N VAL A 367 7.79 -10.32 -32.69
CA VAL A 367 9.01 -11.13 -32.51
C VAL A 367 10.17 -10.20 -32.19
N ILE A 368 10.93 -10.53 -31.15
CA ILE A 368 12.17 -9.83 -30.80
C ILE A 368 13.37 -10.77 -30.83
N ASP A 369 14.54 -10.23 -31.14
CA ASP A 369 15.81 -10.96 -31.11
C ASP A 369 16.41 -11.06 -29.70
N GLU A 370 17.56 -11.70 -29.56
CA GLU A 370 18.28 -11.94 -28.31
C GLU A 370 18.69 -10.65 -27.57
N THR A 371 18.68 -9.51 -28.25
CA THR A 371 19.00 -8.18 -27.73
C THR A 371 17.76 -7.33 -27.44
N GLY A 372 16.57 -7.84 -27.78
CA GLY A 372 15.30 -7.13 -27.65
C GLY A 372 14.98 -6.23 -28.83
N LYS A 373 15.70 -6.36 -29.95
CA LYS A 373 15.38 -5.66 -31.20
C LYS A 373 14.15 -6.28 -31.84
N PHE A 374 13.24 -5.43 -32.29
CA PHE A 374 12.05 -5.83 -33.03
C PHE A 374 12.41 -6.44 -34.40
N LEU A 375 11.79 -7.58 -34.74
CA LEU A 375 12.05 -8.33 -35.97
C LEU A 375 10.83 -8.43 -36.90
N ASP A 376 9.64 -8.70 -36.36
CA ASP A 376 8.42 -8.90 -37.14
C ASP A 376 7.16 -8.72 -36.31
N LYS A 377 6.02 -8.53 -36.98
CA LYS A 377 4.70 -8.40 -36.36
C LYS A 377 3.61 -9.11 -37.16
N VAL A 378 2.56 -9.53 -36.48
CA VAL A 378 1.30 -9.96 -37.12
C VAL A 378 0.14 -9.80 -36.14
N THR A 379 -1.07 -9.60 -36.66
CA THR A 379 -2.31 -9.69 -35.87
C THR A 379 -3.10 -10.90 -36.34
N VAL A 380 -3.49 -11.76 -35.39
CA VAL A 380 -4.28 -12.96 -35.65
C VAL A 380 -5.60 -12.91 -34.90
N TYR A 381 -6.62 -13.65 -35.35
CA TYR A 381 -7.97 -13.58 -34.78
C TYR A 381 -8.47 -14.96 -34.31
N PRO A 382 -7.79 -15.61 -33.35
CA PRO A 382 -8.11 -16.97 -32.93
C PRO A 382 -9.45 -17.09 -32.19
N HIS A 383 -9.87 -16.02 -31.52
CA HIS A 383 -10.99 -16.00 -30.56
C HIS A 383 -12.25 -15.37 -31.16
N PRO A 384 -13.41 -15.40 -30.47
CA PRO A 384 -14.60 -14.67 -30.90
C PRO A 384 -14.31 -13.18 -31.14
N PRO A 385 -14.98 -12.56 -32.13
CA PRO A 385 -16.05 -13.13 -32.97
C PRO A 385 -15.54 -13.92 -34.19
N GLN A 386 -14.27 -13.84 -34.59
CA GLN A 386 -13.79 -14.45 -35.84
C GLN A 386 -13.48 -15.95 -35.72
N ASN A 387 -13.07 -16.43 -34.54
CA ASN A 387 -12.85 -17.86 -34.25
C ASN A 387 -11.87 -18.58 -35.19
N LYS A 388 -10.78 -17.93 -35.62
CA LYS A 388 -9.81 -18.46 -36.60
C LYS A 388 -8.59 -19.13 -35.95
N ALA A 389 -8.81 -20.05 -35.01
CA ALA A 389 -7.75 -20.67 -34.22
C ALA A 389 -6.69 -21.40 -35.07
N GLU A 390 -7.10 -22.22 -36.04
CA GLU A 390 -6.15 -22.97 -36.89
C GLU A 390 -5.28 -22.07 -37.79
N GLU A 391 -5.86 -21.00 -38.35
CA GLU A 391 -5.13 -20.00 -39.14
C GLU A 391 -4.09 -19.28 -38.27
N ALA A 392 -4.47 -18.90 -37.05
CA ALA A 392 -3.58 -18.30 -36.08
C ALA A 392 -2.43 -19.24 -35.69
N LYS A 393 -2.71 -20.53 -35.44
CA LYS A 393 -1.69 -21.55 -35.13
C LYS A 393 -0.69 -21.73 -36.28
N ALA A 394 -1.17 -21.86 -37.51
CA ALA A 394 -0.31 -21.96 -38.68
C ALA A 394 0.60 -20.73 -38.83
N THR A 395 0.06 -19.53 -38.57
CA THR A 395 0.81 -18.26 -38.62
C THR A 395 1.89 -18.20 -37.54
N MET A 396 1.55 -18.56 -36.30
CA MET A 396 2.50 -18.62 -35.17
C MET A 396 3.63 -19.61 -35.45
N LEU A 397 3.34 -20.81 -35.96
CA LEU A 397 4.36 -21.80 -36.36
C LEU A 397 5.25 -21.28 -37.49
N GLY A 398 4.70 -20.50 -38.41
CA GLY A 398 5.47 -19.81 -39.45
C GLY A 398 6.52 -18.86 -38.87
N LEU A 399 6.15 -18.07 -37.86
CA LEU A 399 7.08 -17.18 -37.15
C LEU A 399 8.16 -17.94 -36.38
N VAL A 400 7.78 -19.01 -35.68
CA VAL A 400 8.72 -19.89 -34.96
C VAL A 400 9.78 -20.41 -35.93
N LYS A 401 9.39 -20.95 -37.08
CA LYS A 401 10.31 -21.48 -38.10
C LYS A 401 11.19 -20.39 -38.73
N LYS A 402 10.58 -19.25 -39.09
CA LYS A 402 11.29 -18.13 -39.75
C LYS A 402 12.37 -17.53 -38.86
N TYR A 403 12.05 -17.33 -37.58
CA TYR A 403 12.92 -16.62 -36.65
C TYR A 403 13.67 -17.51 -35.67
N LYS A 404 13.39 -18.82 -35.64
CA LYS A 404 13.91 -19.75 -34.63
C LYS A 404 13.63 -19.25 -33.21
N ALA A 405 12.43 -18.70 -33.02
CA ALA A 405 11.96 -18.14 -31.76
C ALA A 405 10.96 -19.11 -31.12
N TYR A 406 11.41 -19.86 -30.12
CA TYR A 406 10.65 -20.96 -29.51
C TYR A 406 10.02 -20.58 -28.18
N THR A 407 10.24 -19.36 -27.68
CA THR A 407 9.69 -18.92 -26.40
C THR A 407 8.58 -17.90 -26.62
N PHE A 408 7.38 -18.18 -26.11
CA PHE A 408 6.23 -17.28 -26.14
C PHE A 408 6.05 -16.57 -24.79
N ALA A 409 5.87 -15.25 -24.84
CA ALA A 409 5.47 -14.42 -23.73
C ALA A 409 4.02 -13.98 -23.95
N ILE A 410 3.09 -14.42 -23.10
CA ILE A 410 1.66 -14.12 -23.26
C ILE A 410 1.22 -13.13 -22.17
N GLY A 411 0.62 -12.01 -22.57
CA GLY A 411 0.04 -11.04 -21.63
C GLY A 411 -1.07 -11.67 -20.76
N ASN A 412 -1.21 -11.19 -19.53
CA ASN A 412 -2.19 -11.72 -18.56
C ASN A 412 -3.55 -11.00 -18.57
N GLY A 413 -3.87 -10.22 -19.60
CA GLY A 413 -5.11 -9.47 -19.71
C GLY A 413 -6.26 -10.21 -20.38
N THR A 414 -7.06 -9.44 -21.12
CA THR A 414 -8.30 -9.91 -21.73
C THR A 414 -8.03 -10.97 -22.79
N ALA A 415 -8.75 -12.09 -22.74
CA ALA A 415 -8.54 -13.26 -23.62
C ALA A 415 -7.21 -14.03 -23.38
N SER A 416 -6.51 -13.77 -22.27
CA SER A 416 -5.22 -14.43 -21.96
C SER A 416 -5.37 -15.93 -21.75
N ARG A 417 -6.47 -16.40 -21.15
CA ARG A 417 -6.72 -17.84 -20.91
C ARG A 417 -6.96 -18.59 -22.22
N GLU A 418 -7.74 -17.99 -23.10
CA GLU A 418 -8.07 -18.52 -24.42
C GLU A 418 -6.79 -18.57 -25.28
N THR A 419 -5.97 -17.51 -25.21
CA THR A 419 -4.69 -17.44 -25.92
C THR A 419 -3.66 -18.42 -25.36
N GLU A 420 -3.62 -18.59 -24.05
CA GLU A 420 -2.79 -19.61 -23.42
C GLU A 420 -3.17 -21.00 -23.89
N SER A 421 -4.48 -21.34 -23.92
CA SER A 421 -4.95 -22.62 -24.43
C SER A 421 -4.52 -22.86 -25.89
N LEU A 422 -4.57 -21.82 -26.72
CA LEU A 422 -4.12 -21.88 -28.12
C LEU A 422 -2.62 -22.19 -28.23
N VAL A 423 -1.77 -21.52 -27.43
CA VAL A 423 -0.32 -21.73 -27.43
C VAL A 423 0.03 -23.09 -26.82
N ALA A 424 -0.71 -23.53 -25.81
CA ALA A 424 -0.62 -24.88 -25.25
C ALA A 424 -0.86 -25.97 -26.30
N GLU A 425 -1.87 -25.81 -27.16
CA GLU A 425 -2.10 -26.71 -28.31
C GLU A 425 -0.95 -26.66 -29.33
N LEU A 426 -0.33 -25.48 -29.54
CA LEU A 426 0.85 -25.37 -30.39
C LEU A 426 2.05 -26.14 -29.85
N VAL A 427 2.25 -26.16 -28.54
CA VAL A 427 3.33 -26.95 -27.92
C VAL A 427 3.14 -28.44 -28.16
N GLN A 428 1.91 -28.94 -28.19
CA GLN A 428 1.63 -30.33 -28.55
C GLN A 428 2.01 -30.65 -30.00
N GLN A 429 1.88 -29.68 -30.91
CA GLN A 429 2.25 -29.84 -32.32
C GLN A 429 3.75 -29.67 -32.57
N GLU A 430 4.40 -28.77 -31.82
CA GLU A 430 5.83 -28.48 -31.90
C GLU A 430 6.43 -28.43 -30.47
N PRO A 431 6.89 -29.58 -29.93
CA PRO A 431 7.36 -29.71 -28.55
C PRO A 431 8.58 -28.87 -28.18
N SER A 432 9.25 -28.26 -29.16
CA SER A 432 10.33 -27.31 -28.91
C SER A 432 9.83 -25.95 -28.39
N ILE A 433 8.54 -25.65 -28.55
CA ILE A 433 7.93 -24.42 -28.05
C ILE A 433 7.80 -24.47 -26.53
N GLU A 434 8.12 -23.33 -25.91
CA GLU A 434 7.96 -23.06 -24.50
C GLU A 434 7.15 -21.77 -24.35
N TYR A 435 6.35 -21.64 -23.30
CA TYR A 435 5.61 -20.40 -23.06
C TYR A 435 5.51 -20.02 -21.59
N THR A 436 5.28 -18.74 -21.33
CA THR A 436 4.94 -18.26 -19.99
C THR A 436 4.03 -17.05 -20.05
N ILE A 437 3.47 -16.72 -18.90
CA ILE A 437 2.56 -15.60 -18.73
C ILE A 437 3.34 -14.43 -18.16
N VAL A 438 3.13 -13.26 -18.74
CA VAL A 438 3.79 -12.03 -18.35
C VAL A 438 2.74 -11.02 -17.91
N ASN A 439 3.04 -10.29 -16.84
CA ASN A 439 2.20 -9.17 -16.43
C ASN A 439 2.19 -8.10 -17.55
N GLU A 440 1.02 -7.74 -18.06
CA GLU A 440 0.84 -6.71 -19.09
C GLU A 440 0.44 -5.34 -18.54
N SER A 441 0.29 -5.19 -17.22
CA SER A 441 -0.08 -3.92 -16.58
C SER A 441 0.84 -2.79 -17.06
N GLY A 442 0.24 -1.69 -17.51
CA GLY A 442 0.97 -0.55 -18.06
C GLY A 442 1.52 -0.72 -19.49
N ALA A 443 1.35 -1.87 -20.15
CA ALA A 443 1.81 -2.07 -21.54
C ALA A 443 1.04 -1.17 -22.53
N SER A 444 -0.24 -0.95 -22.28
CA SER A 444 -1.06 0.01 -23.02
C SER A 444 -0.57 1.45 -22.79
N VAL A 445 -0.23 1.81 -21.55
CA VAL A 445 0.33 3.14 -21.20
C VAL A 445 1.68 3.36 -21.89
N TYR A 446 2.58 2.37 -21.88
CA TYR A 446 3.81 2.41 -22.67
C TYR A 446 3.51 2.62 -24.15
N SER A 447 2.63 1.82 -24.75
CA SER A 447 2.40 1.85 -26.20
C SER A 447 1.89 3.20 -26.74
N ALA A 448 1.18 3.95 -25.91
CA ALA A 448 0.66 5.28 -26.20
C ALA A 448 1.65 6.41 -25.84
N SER A 449 2.72 6.12 -25.10
CA SER A 449 3.70 7.09 -24.61
C SER A 449 4.55 7.70 -25.73
N ASP A 450 5.16 8.85 -25.45
CA ASP A 450 6.15 9.47 -26.34
C ASP A 450 7.39 8.57 -26.50
N ILE A 451 7.82 7.89 -25.43
CA ILE A 451 8.96 6.95 -25.44
C ILE A 451 8.74 5.85 -26.48
N ALA A 452 7.56 5.24 -26.51
CA ALA A 452 7.26 4.18 -27.47
C ALA A 452 7.06 4.71 -28.90
N ARG A 453 6.59 5.96 -29.05
CA ARG A 453 6.52 6.64 -30.35
C ARG A 453 7.90 6.96 -30.89
N ASP A 454 8.85 7.33 -30.05
CA ASP A 454 10.25 7.58 -30.43
C ASP A 454 10.97 6.26 -30.75
N GLU A 455 10.75 5.20 -29.98
CA GLU A 455 11.34 3.87 -30.25
C GLU A 455 10.75 3.24 -31.53
N PHE A 456 9.45 3.41 -31.78
CA PHE A 456 8.73 2.77 -32.89
C PHE A 456 7.75 3.71 -33.60
N PRO A 457 8.25 4.70 -34.36
CA PRO A 457 7.41 5.72 -35.01
C PRO A 457 6.37 5.11 -35.98
N ASP A 458 6.78 4.09 -36.74
CA ASP A 458 6.00 3.49 -37.83
C ASP A 458 5.10 2.31 -37.40
N LEU A 459 5.06 1.98 -36.10
CA LEU A 459 4.25 0.88 -35.58
C LEU A 459 2.93 1.36 -34.99
N ASP A 460 1.87 0.59 -35.24
CA ASP A 460 0.58 0.76 -34.55
C ASP A 460 0.74 0.58 -33.04
N VAL A 461 -0.06 1.33 -32.29
CA VAL A 461 -0.05 1.33 -30.81
C VAL A 461 -0.15 -0.10 -30.26
N ASN A 462 -1.05 -0.94 -30.77
CA ASN A 462 -1.26 -2.27 -30.20
C ASN A 462 -0.08 -3.23 -30.43
N ILE A 463 0.72 -3.01 -31.49
CA ILE A 463 1.91 -3.83 -31.73
C ILE A 463 3.02 -3.49 -30.73
N ARG A 464 3.12 -2.22 -30.31
CA ARG A 464 4.10 -1.79 -29.30
C ARG A 464 3.85 -2.48 -27.96
N SER A 465 2.59 -2.77 -27.62
CA SER A 465 2.23 -3.55 -26.43
C SER A 465 2.79 -4.98 -26.48
N ALA A 466 2.64 -5.68 -27.61
CA ALA A 466 3.20 -7.02 -27.79
C ALA A 466 4.74 -7.04 -27.72
N ILE A 467 5.41 -5.99 -28.23
CA ILE A 467 6.87 -5.82 -28.09
C ILE A 467 7.24 -5.66 -26.61
N SER A 468 6.49 -4.85 -25.85
CA SER A 468 6.73 -4.65 -24.43
C SER A 468 6.59 -5.95 -23.64
N ILE A 469 5.54 -6.74 -23.91
CA ILE A 469 5.33 -8.07 -23.29
C ILE A 469 6.53 -8.99 -23.52
N ALA A 470 7.05 -9.04 -24.76
CA ALA A 470 8.24 -9.84 -25.08
C ALA A 470 9.49 -9.35 -24.34
N ARG A 471 9.72 -8.03 -24.31
CA ARG A 471 10.88 -7.42 -23.65
C ARG A 471 10.85 -7.57 -22.13
N ARG A 472 9.67 -7.52 -21.51
CA ARG A 472 9.49 -7.79 -20.07
C ARG A 472 9.97 -9.18 -19.70
N LEU A 473 9.72 -10.19 -20.53
CA LEU A 473 10.23 -11.54 -20.28
C LEU A 473 11.76 -11.61 -20.41
N GLN A 474 12.34 -10.89 -21.38
CA GLN A 474 13.80 -10.83 -21.53
C GLN A 474 14.49 -10.14 -20.36
N ASP A 475 14.03 -8.95 -19.99
CA ASP A 475 14.48 -8.22 -18.81
C ASP A 475 13.37 -7.28 -18.30
N PRO A 476 12.71 -7.60 -17.17
CA PRO A 476 11.62 -6.82 -16.62
C PRO A 476 12.02 -5.38 -16.26
N LEU A 477 13.19 -5.21 -15.66
CA LEU A 477 13.64 -3.94 -15.09
C LEU A 477 13.73 -2.81 -16.15
N PRO A 478 14.56 -2.91 -17.22
CA PRO A 478 14.71 -1.84 -18.20
C PRO A 478 13.45 -1.57 -19.04
N GLU A 479 12.52 -2.52 -19.10
CA GLU A 479 11.27 -2.35 -19.83
C GLU A 479 10.19 -1.70 -18.96
N LEU A 480 10.02 -2.11 -17.70
CA LEU A 480 8.99 -1.57 -16.80
C LEU A 480 9.26 -0.12 -16.37
N ILE A 481 10.53 0.30 -16.27
CA ILE A 481 10.87 1.69 -15.91
C ILE A 481 10.50 2.73 -16.99
N LYS A 482 10.16 2.28 -18.20
CA LYS A 482 9.68 3.17 -19.28
C LYS A 482 8.23 3.63 -19.06
N ILE A 483 7.58 3.08 -18.04
CA ILE A 483 6.19 3.35 -17.69
C ILE A 483 6.19 4.19 -16.41
N ASP A 484 5.24 5.11 -16.27
CA ASP A 484 4.98 5.75 -14.97
C ASP A 484 4.69 4.64 -13.95
N PRO A 485 5.45 4.52 -12.85
CA PRO A 485 5.24 3.46 -11.86
C PRO A 485 3.80 3.39 -11.33
N LYS A 486 3.08 4.52 -11.25
CA LYS A 486 1.66 4.57 -10.85
C LYS A 486 0.72 3.95 -11.87
N SER A 487 1.18 3.75 -13.10
CA SER A 487 0.42 3.08 -14.17
C SER A 487 0.67 1.58 -14.21
N ILE A 488 1.60 1.07 -13.40
CA ILE A 488 1.76 -0.36 -13.18
C ILE A 488 0.69 -0.77 -12.17
N GLY A 489 -0.46 -1.23 -12.66
CA GLY A 489 -1.56 -1.72 -11.81
C GLY A 489 -1.13 -2.96 -11.03
N VAL A 490 -0.84 -2.78 -9.74
CA VAL A 490 -0.28 -3.83 -8.85
C VAL A 490 -1.15 -4.13 -7.64
N GLY A 491 -2.32 -3.50 -7.51
CA GLY A 491 -3.28 -3.88 -6.50
C GLY A 491 -4.59 -3.10 -6.56
N GLN A 492 -5.56 -3.57 -5.78
CA GLN A 492 -6.89 -2.98 -5.70
C GLN A 492 -6.85 -1.64 -4.97
N TYR A 493 -7.75 -0.71 -5.32
CA TYR A 493 -7.89 0.61 -4.69
C TYR A 493 -6.66 1.53 -4.83
N GLN A 494 -5.81 1.29 -5.83
CA GLN A 494 -4.63 2.13 -6.12
C GLN A 494 -4.98 3.60 -6.40
N HIS A 495 -6.20 3.87 -6.91
CA HIS A 495 -6.70 5.23 -7.13
C HIS A 495 -7.30 5.88 -5.88
N ASP A 496 -7.59 5.10 -4.83
CA ASP A 496 -8.20 5.55 -3.59
C ASP A 496 -7.15 5.98 -2.53
N VAL A 497 -5.86 5.75 -2.79
CA VAL A 497 -4.76 6.19 -1.92
C VAL A 497 -4.21 7.56 -2.33
N ASN A 498 -3.36 8.16 -1.48
CA ASN A 498 -2.70 9.43 -1.78
C ASN A 498 -1.76 9.27 -2.99
N GLN A 499 -2.14 9.86 -4.12
CA GLN A 499 -1.42 9.71 -5.39
C GLN A 499 -0.03 10.36 -5.38
N MET A 500 0.19 11.39 -4.56
CA MET A 500 1.49 12.04 -4.43
C MET A 500 2.44 11.16 -3.63
N GLU A 501 2.00 10.66 -2.48
CA GLU A 501 2.77 9.73 -1.63
C GLU A 501 3.07 8.43 -2.39
N LEU A 502 2.07 7.89 -3.10
CA LEU A 502 2.23 6.72 -3.95
C LEU A 502 3.32 6.94 -5.00
N GLY A 503 3.26 8.05 -5.76
CA GLY A 503 4.26 8.37 -6.78
C GLY A 503 5.68 8.41 -6.20
N GLN A 504 5.87 9.15 -5.11
CA GLN A 504 7.18 9.26 -4.44
C GLN A 504 7.70 7.91 -3.95
N LYS A 505 6.84 7.07 -3.36
CA LYS A 505 7.25 5.76 -2.85
C LYS A 505 7.62 4.81 -4.00
N LEU A 506 6.85 4.80 -5.09
CA LEU A 506 7.13 3.95 -6.26
C LEU A 506 8.38 4.40 -7.02
N GLU A 507 8.61 5.71 -7.16
CA GLU A 507 9.86 6.25 -7.71
C GLU A 507 11.07 5.81 -6.89
N GLY A 508 10.97 5.87 -5.55
CA GLY A 508 11.99 5.35 -4.66
C GLY A 508 12.27 3.86 -4.84
N VAL A 509 11.22 3.05 -5.03
CA VAL A 509 11.36 1.60 -5.32
C VAL A 509 12.08 1.37 -6.65
N VAL A 510 11.77 2.14 -7.69
CA VAL A 510 12.47 2.04 -8.99
C VAL A 510 13.95 2.37 -8.83
N GLU A 511 14.27 3.46 -8.14
CA GLU A 511 15.65 3.85 -7.82
C GLU A 511 16.37 2.71 -7.07
N ASP A 512 15.77 2.17 -6.01
CA ASP A 512 16.36 1.11 -5.20
C ASP A 512 16.62 -0.15 -6.05
N CYS A 513 15.65 -0.55 -6.90
CA CYS A 513 15.80 -1.71 -7.78
C CYS A 513 16.94 -1.52 -8.78
N VAL A 514 16.99 -0.40 -9.50
CA VAL A 514 18.02 -0.11 -10.51
C VAL A 514 19.40 -0.10 -9.88
N ASN A 515 19.57 0.57 -8.73
CA ASN A 515 20.86 0.66 -8.06
C ASN A 515 21.28 -0.65 -7.38
N SER A 516 20.33 -1.49 -6.95
CA SER A 516 20.63 -2.84 -6.44
C SER A 516 21.22 -3.74 -7.53
N VAL A 517 20.67 -3.68 -8.76
CA VAL A 517 21.11 -4.47 -9.93
C VAL A 517 22.38 -3.89 -10.57
N GLY A 518 22.51 -2.57 -10.58
CA GLY A 518 23.56 -1.84 -11.28
C GLY A 518 23.35 -1.83 -12.79
N VAL A 519 23.95 -0.85 -13.47
CA VAL A 519 23.65 -0.54 -14.86
C VAL A 519 24.92 -0.65 -15.70
N ASN A 520 24.90 -1.46 -16.77
CA ASN A 520 25.99 -1.44 -17.75
C ASN A 520 25.90 -0.16 -18.59
N VAL A 521 26.83 0.76 -18.36
CA VAL A 521 26.80 2.11 -18.96
C VAL A 521 26.91 2.09 -20.48
N ASN A 522 27.49 1.05 -21.07
CA ASN A 522 27.67 0.95 -22.52
C ASN A 522 26.43 0.43 -23.26
N ASN A 523 25.49 -0.22 -22.56
CA ASN A 523 24.31 -0.84 -23.18
C ASN A 523 22.98 -0.22 -22.70
N ALA A 524 22.98 0.46 -21.55
CA ALA A 524 21.78 0.99 -20.94
C ALA A 524 21.11 2.10 -21.77
N SER A 525 19.78 2.16 -21.75
CA SER A 525 19.04 3.30 -22.30
C SER A 525 19.21 4.55 -21.43
N ALA A 526 18.92 5.73 -21.99
CA ALA A 526 18.87 6.96 -21.19
C ALA A 526 17.83 6.87 -20.07
N GLU A 527 16.70 6.18 -20.31
CA GLU A 527 15.67 5.97 -19.28
C GLU A 527 16.15 5.09 -18.12
N LEU A 528 16.99 4.08 -18.37
CA LEU A 528 17.60 3.28 -17.30
C LEU A 528 18.67 4.08 -16.55
N LEU A 529 19.52 4.82 -17.28
CA LEU A 529 20.59 5.63 -16.69
C LEU A 529 20.04 6.72 -15.77
N ARG A 530 18.90 7.34 -16.09
CA ARG A 530 18.33 8.41 -15.27
C ARG A 530 17.92 7.93 -13.86
N GLN A 531 17.69 6.62 -13.68
CA GLN A 531 17.29 6.02 -12.40
C GLN A 531 18.50 5.63 -11.53
N VAL A 532 19.73 5.78 -12.06
CA VAL A 532 20.94 5.56 -11.28
C VAL A 532 21.11 6.71 -10.28
N SER A 533 21.44 6.35 -9.04
CA SER A 533 21.71 7.27 -7.95
C SER A 533 22.59 8.44 -8.39
N GLY A 534 22.11 9.67 -8.17
CA GLY A 534 22.83 10.90 -8.51
C GLY A 534 22.72 11.35 -9.97
N LEU A 535 22.24 10.51 -10.89
CA LEU A 535 22.00 10.89 -12.28
C LEU A 535 20.61 11.52 -12.45
N ASN A 536 20.44 12.23 -13.56
CA ASN A 536 19.17 12.79 -14.00
C ASN A 536 19.04 12.65 -15.53
N SER A 537 17.88 13.01 -16.08
CA SER A 537 17.62 12.86 -17.52
C SER A 537 18.61 13.59 -18.42
N ARG A 538 19.21 14.70 -17.96
CA ARG A 538 20.20 15.46 -18.72
C ARG A 538 21.52 14.70 -18.81
N VAL A 539 22.06 14.28 -17.66
CA VAL A 539 23.33 13.52 -17.61
C VAL A 539 23.17 12.18 -18.34
N ALA A 540 22.04 11.49 -18.16
CA ALA A 540 21.77 10.22 -18.83
C ALA A 540 21.81 10.33 -20.37
N LYS A 541 21.21 11.38 -20.95
CA LYS A 541 21.27 11.64 -22.39
C LYS A 541 22.69 11.95 -22.87
N GLU A 542 23.47 12.71 -22.10
CA GLU A 542 24.87 13.01 -22.45
C GLU A 542 25.78 11.78 -22.36
N ILE A 543 25.54 10.84 -21.42
CA ILE A 543 26.25 9.55 -21.38
C ILE A 543 26.00 8.78 -22.68
N VAL A 544 24.73 8.68 -23.11
CA VAL A 544 24.36 7.98 -24.36
C VAL A 544 24.98 8.68 -25.57
N ALA A 545 24.84 10.00 -25.67
CA ALA A 545 25.39 10.78 -26.78
C ALA A 545 26.92 10.62 -26.88
N LYS A 546 27.63 10.66 -25.74
CA LYS A 546 29.08 10.51 -25.72
C LYS A 546 29.53 9.13 -26.20
N ARG A 547 28.89 8.05 -25.74
CA ARG A 547 29.26 6.69 -26.21
C ARG A 547 28.90 6.45 -27.69
N GLU A 548 27.90 7.14 -28.22
CA GLU A 548 27.54 7.07 -29.64
C GLU A 548 28.54 7.83 -30.51
N SER A 549 29.07 8.97 -30.04
CA SER A 549 30.05 9.76 -30.79
C SER A 549 31.49 9.28 -30.66
N GLU A 550 31.89 8.80 -29.48
CA GLU A 550 33.30 8.47 -29.16
C GLU A 550 33.55 6.97 -28.99
N GLY A 551 32.49 6.16 -29.02
CA GLY A 551 32.54 4.72 -28.75
C GLY A 551 32.35 4.36 -27.26
N PRO A 552 32.38 3.07 -26.92
CA PRO A 552 32.08 2.60 -25.56
C PRO A 552 33.11 3.09 -24.54
N PHE A 553 32.63 3.39 -23.33
CA PHE A 553 33.49 3.69 -22.19
C PHE A 553 34.35 2.48 -21.82
N LYS A 554 35.64 2.70 -21.64
CA LYS A 554 36.64 1.70 -21.28
C LYS A 554 36.93 1.70 -19.78
N ASN A 555 36.74 2.81 -19.09
CA ASN A 555 36.93 2.88 -17.64
C ASN A 555 36.03 3.96 -17.02
N ARG A 556 35.83 3.84 -15.71
CA ARG A 556 34.97 4.75 -14.95
C ARG A 556 35.46 6.20 -14.98
N GLU A 557 36.75 6.45 -15.09
CA GLU A 557 37.31 7.81 -15.11
C GLU A 557 36.83 8.63 -16.32
N GLN A 558 36.63 8.00 -17.48
CA GLN A 558 36.09 8.66 -18.67
C GLN A 558 34.69 9.27 -18.46
N LEU A 559 33.94 8.80 -17.47
CA LEU A 559 32.62 9.36 -17.15
C LEU A 559 32.71 10.76 -16.54
N LYS A 560 33.84 11.15 -15.93
CA LYS A 560 34.06 12.52 -15.42
C LYS A 560 34.03 13.57 -16.54
N GLU A 561 34.34 13.16 -17.76
CA GLU A 561 34.35 14.03 -18.93
C GLU A 561 32.97 14.15 -19.60
N VAL A 562 31.93 13.49 -19.08
CA VAL A 562 30.56 13.65 -19.57
C VAL A 562 30.02 15.01 -19.13
N LYS A 563 29.32 15.71 -20.03
CA LYS A 563 28.75 17.02 -19.71
C LYS A 563 27.76 16.90 -18.54
N PHE A 564 27.82 17.88 -17.63
CA PHE A 564 27.01 17.94 -16.40
C PHE A 564 27.30 16.82 -15.38
N MET A 565 28.33 15.99 -15.59
CA MET A 565 28.85 15.06 -14.58
C MET A 565 29.74 15.81 -13.58
N GLY A 566 29.12 16.44 -12.57
CA GLY A 566 29.86 17.07 -11.47
C GLY A 566 30.52 16.04 -10.53
N GLU A 567 31.45 16.48 -9.69
CA GLU A 567 32.16 15.61 -8.73
C GLU A 567 31.21 14.84 -7.80
N LYS A 568 30.20 15.53 -7.24
CA LYS A 568 29.18 14.89 -6.39
C LYS A 568 28.35 13.88 -7.19
N THR A 569 27.90 14.23 -8.40
CA THR A 569 27.13 13.33 -9.27
C THR A 569 27.94 12.09 -9.64
N PHE A 570 29.23 12.26 -9.94
CA PHE A 570 30.14 11.14 -10.18
C PHE A 570 30.24 10.25 -8.94
N GLN A 571 30.54 10.82 -7.76
CA GLN A 571 30.62 10.05 -6.51
C GLN A 571 29.34 9.25 -6.24
N GLN A 572 28.17 9.88 -6.36
CA GLN A 572 26.90 9.22 -6.04
C GLN A 572 26.52 8.10 -7.03
N SER A 573 26.99 8.18 -8.28
CA SER A 573 26.56 7.28 -9.36
C SER A 573 27.56 6.18 -9.71
N ILE A 574 28.87 6.45 -9.59
CA ILE A 574 29.88 5.66 -10.27
C ILE A 574 29.97 4.21 -9.81
N GLY A 575 29.69 3.94 -8.53
CA GLY A 575 29.65 2.58 -7.98
C GLY A 575 28.52 1.70 -8.54
N PHE A 576 27.47 2.33 -9.09
CA PHE A 576 26.32 1.66 -9.69
C PHE A 576 26.44 1.51 -11.21
N LEU A 577 27.33 2.26 -11.84
CA LEU A 577 27.66 2.16 -13.26
C LEU A 577 28.75 1.10 -13.47
N LYS A 578 28.42 0.06 -14.22
CA LYS A 578 29.29 -1.08 -14.53
C LYS A 578 29.86 -0.95 -15.94
N ILE A 579 31.12 -1.33 -16.12
CA ILE A 579 31.78 -1.50 -17.42
C ILE A 579 32.29 -2.93 -17.48
N LEU A 580 31.57 -3.80 -18.20
CA LEU A 580 31.83 -5.24 -18.17
C LEU A 580 33.15 -5.62 -18.85
N ASP A 581 33.47 -4.98 -19.97
CA ASP A 581 34.61 -5.30 -20.84
C ASP A 581 35.62 -4.14 -20.92
N GLY A 582 35.73 -3.36 -19.83
CA GLY A 582 36.61 -2.18 -19.74
C GLY A 582 38.10 -2.51 -19.59
N ASP A 583 38.93 -1.52 -19.29
CA ASP A 583 40.36 -1.71 -19.01
C ASP A 583 40.57 -2.26 -17.60
N ASN A 584 39.83 -1.76 -16.62
CA ASN A 584 39.90 -2.19 -15.22
C ASN A 584 38.79 -3.22 -14.88
N PRO A 585 39.12 -4.47 -14.53
CA PRO A 585 38.13 -5.49 -14.15
C PRO A 585 37.26 -5.12 -12.93
N LEU A 586 37.74 -4.26 -12.03
CA LEU A 586 36.96 -3.82 -10.86
C LEU A 586 35.75 -2.96 -11.27
N ASP A 587 35.79 -2.31 -12.44
CA ASP A 587 34.67 -1.51 -12.97
C ASP A 587 33.45 -2.37 -13.33
N SER A 588 33.60 -3.70 -13.39
CA SER A 588 32.48 -4.63 -13.58
C SER A 588 31.72 -4.93 -12.27
N THR A 589 32.28 -4.51 -11.13
CA THR A 589 31.79 -4.81 -9.78
C THR A 589 31.08 -3.62 -9.14
N PHE A 590 30.49 -3.84 -7.95
CA PHE A 590 29.93 -2.76 -7.12
C PHE A 590 30.96 -2.06 -6.23
N ILE A 591 32.24 -2.46 -6.29
CA ILE A 591 33.30 -1.82 -5.53
C ILE A 591 33.39 -0.38 -6.01
N HIS A 592 33.28 0.56 -5.08
CA HIS A 592 33.40 1.98 -5.40
C HIS A 592 34.87 2.32 -5.71
N PRO A 593 35.18 3.26 -6.63
CA PRO A 593 36.56 3.71 -6.90
C PRO A 593 37.33 4.15 -5.64
N GLU A 594 36.63 4.71 -4.64
CA GLU A 594 37.18 5.05 -3.31
C GLU A 594 37.82 3.85 -2.58
N SER A 595 37.51 2.61 -2.98
CA SER A 595 37.96 1.37 -2.34
C SER A 595 38.81 0.46 -3.23
N TYR A 596 39.26 0.95 -4.39
CA TYR A 596 40.07 0.14 -5.32
C TYR A 596 41.39 -0.31 -4.72
N ASP A 597 42.08 0.58 -4.00
CA ASP A 597 43.35 0.25 -3.35
C ASP A 597 43.20 -0.89 -2.33
N VAL A 598 42.07 -0.94 -1.62
CA VAL A 598 41.76 -2.01 -0.67
C VAL A 598 41.49 -3.32 -1.41
N ALA A 599 40.69 -3.28 -2.48
CA ALA A 599 40.40 -4.46 -3.29
C ALA A 599 41.66 -5.07 -3.93
N VAL A 600 42.57 -4.21 -4.44
CA VAL A 600 43.86 -4.66 -5.00
C VAL A 600 44.72 -5.33 -3.93
N LYS A 601 44.86 -4.74 -2.74
CA LYS A 601 45.63 -5.35 -1.64
C LYS A 601 45.07 -6.70 -1.19
N ILE A 602 43.73 -6.86 -1.18
CA ILE A 602 43.08 -8.13 -0.86
C ILE A 602 43.44 -9.20 -1.90
N LEU A 603 43.41 -8.87 -3.20
CA LEU A 603 43.78 -9.78 -4.28
C LEU A 603 45.28 -10.16 -4.21
N GLU A 604 46.16 -9.19 -3.99
CA GLU A 604 47.60 -9.42 -3.89
C GLU A 604 47.95 -10.39 -2.75
N ALA A 605 47.25 -10.32 -1.63
CA ALA A 605 47.49 -11.17 -0.48
C ALA A 605 47.11 -12.65 -0.69
N ILE A 606 46.28 -12.95 -1.69
CA ILE A 606 45.99 -14.31 -2.13
C ILE A 606 46.76 -14.70 -3.41
N GLY A 607 47.68 -13.84 -3.87
CA GLY A 607 48.49 -14.05 -5.07
C GLY A 607 47.76 -13.79 -6.38
N ALA A 608 46.65 -13.05 -6.36
CA ALA A 608 45.84 -12.71 -7.53
C ALA A 608 46.00 -11.23 -7.93
N LYS A 609 45.60 -10.90 -9.15
CA LYS A 609 45.52 -9.52 -9.67
C LYS A 609 44.12 -9.26 -10.20
N PRO A 610 43.68 -7.98 -10.34
CA PRO A 610 42.37 -7.67 -10.89
C PRO A 610 42.08 -8.35 -12.24
N ALA A 611 43.09 -8.45 -13.11
CA ALA A 611 42.98 -9.11 -14.42
C ALA A 611 42.53 -10.58 -14.32
N ASP A 612 42.86 -11.27 -13.23
CA ASP A 612 42.50 -12.67 -13.02
C ASP A 612 40.99 -12.86 -12.79
N LEU A 613 40.25 -11.80 -12.42
CA LEU A 613 38.79 -11.85 -12.26
C LEU A 613 38.04 -12.09 -13.59
N ARG A 614 38.69 -11.87 -14.74
CA ARG A 614 38.09 -12.12 -16.06
C ARG A 614 38.14 -13.58 -16.48
N ASP A 615 39.10 -14.32 -15.96
CA ASP A 615 39.28 -15.74 -16.26
C ASP A 615 38.37 -16.56 -15.33
N PRO A 616 37.39 -17.33 -15.84
CA PRO A 616 36.45 -18.07 -15.01
C PRO A 616 37.13 -19.07 -14.06
N ALA A 617 38.23 -19.70 -14.48
CA ALA A 617 38.95 -20.67 -13.66
C ALA A 617 39.68 -19.97 -12.51
N LYS A 618 40.35 -18.84 -12.79
CA LYS A 618 41.02 -18.05 -11.74
C LYS A 618 40.03 -17.37 -10.82
N ALA A 619 38.91 -16.85 -11.34
CA ALA A 619 37.84 -16.28 -10.54
C ALA A 619 37.25 -17.31 -9.56
N ALA A 620 37.11 -18.58 -9.97
CA ALA A 620 36.70 -19.65 -9.08
C ALA A 620 37.72 -19.89 -7.94
N THR A 621 39.02 -19.89 -8.25
CA THR A 621 40.09 -19.98 -7.24
C THR A 621 40.06 -18.80 -6.26
N ILE A 622 39.90 -17.57 -6.78
CA ILE A 622 39.75 -16.35 -5.95
C ILE A 622 38.55 -16.50 -5.02
N ASN A 623 37.40 -16.92 -5.54
CA ASN A 623 36.20 -17.13 -4.74
C ASN A 623 36.41 -18.15 -3.60
N GLN A 624 37.10 -19.26 -3.89
CA GLN A 624 37.44 -20.26 -2.89
C GLN A 624 38.37 -19.70 -1.80
N GLN A 625 39.44 -18.99 -2.18
CA GLN A 625 40.40 -18.41 -1.24
C GLN A 625 39.77 -17.30 -0.37
N LEU A 626 38.96 -16.44 -0.98
CA LEU A 626 38.25 -15.35 -0.29
C LEU A 626 37.08 -15.84 0.58
N SER A 627 36.74 -17.14 0.54
CA SER A 627 35.77 -17.71 1.46
C SER A 627 36.34 -18.02 2.84
N ASP A 628 37.67 -17.91 3.04
CA ASP A 628 38.29 -17.97 4.36
C ASP A 628 38.00 -16.68 5.18
N PRO A 629 37.27 -16.77 6.31
CA PRO A 629 36.97 -15.61 7.16
C PRO A 629 38.22 -14.92 7.73
N SER A 630 39.37 -15.60 7.76
CA SER A 630 40.64 -15.03 8.25
C SER A 630 41.13 -13.88 7.37
N ILE A 631 40.78 -13.87 6.07
CA ILE A 631 41.19 -12.84 5.12
C ILE A 631 40.56 -11.50 5.47
N GLY A 632 39.25 -11.44 5.70
CA GLY A 632 38.56 -10.21 6.08
C GLY A 632 39.14 -9.56 7.33
N LYS A 633 39.48 -10.38 8.34
CA LYS A 633 40.10 -9.90 9.59
C LYS A 633 41.48 -9.28 9.40
N LYS A 634 42.28 -9.76 8.44
CA LYS A 634 43.62 -9.21 8.14
C LYS A 634 43.57 -7.78 7.60
N PHE A 635 42.46 -7.40 6.95
CA PHE A 635 42.31 -6.11 6.30
C PHE A 635 41.40 -5.13 7.05
N ALA A 636 40.96 -5.50 8.27
CA ALA A 636 40.10 -4.69 9.14
C ALA A 636 40.65 -3.28 9.45
N SER A 637 41.95 -3.04 9.28
CA SER A 637 42.57 -1.73 9.46
C SER A 637 42.48 -0.83 8.22
N LEU A 638 42.16 -1.37 7.04
CA LEU A 638 42.13 -0.63 5.77
C LEU A 638 40.76 -0.04 5.43
N ALA A 639 39.69 -0.68 5.91
CA ALA A 639 38.31 -0.23 5.74
C ALA A 639 37.44 -0.81 6.86
N GLY A 640 36.23 -0.27 7.02
CA GLY A 640 35.26 -0.81 7.97
C GLY A 640 34.83 -2.24 7.63
N GLU A 641 34.35 -2.98 8.64
CA GLU A 641 33.97 -4.39 8.51
C GLU A 641 32.90 -4.63 7.43
N ALA A 642 31.88 -3.77 7.37
CA ALA A 642 30.80 -3.89 6.38
C ALA A 642 31.32 -3.63 4.95
N THR A 643 32.12 -2.58 4.76
CA THR A 643 32.77 -2.27 3.47
C THR A 643 33.69 -3.40 3.02
N LEU A 644 34.50 -3.97 3.93
CA LEU A 644 35.37 -5.10 3.59
C LEU A 644 34.58 -6.33 3.17
N LYS A 645 33.49 -6.63 3.86
CA LYS A 645 32.60 -7.73 3.50
C LYS A 645 32.02 -7.53 2.10
N ASP A 646 31.52 -6.33 1.78
CA ASP A 646 30.98 -6.02 0.46
C ASP A 646 32.05 -6.09 -0.65
N ILE A 647 33.27 -5.63 -0.38
CA ILE A 647 34.40 -5.74 -1.31
C ILE A 647 34.72 -7.21 -1.58
N ILE A 648 34.84 -8.03 -0.53
CA ILE A 648 35.12 -9.46 -0.64
C ILE A 648 34.01 -10.17 -1.44
N ASP A 649 32.74 -9.92 -1.11
CA ASP A 649 31.60 -10.52 -1.81
C ASP A 649 31.55 -10.09 -3.29
N ALA A 650 31.89 -8.84 -3.60
CA ALA A 650 32.01 -8.35 -4.96
C ALA A 650 33.16 -9.02 -5.72
N LEU A 651 34.32 -9.26 -5.09
CA LEU A 651 35.44 -9.97 -5.71
C LEU A 651 35.13 -11.46 -5.95
N LYS A 652 34.34 -12.09 -5.08
CA LYS A 652 33.90 -13.49 -5.24
C LYS A 652 32.96 -13.67 -6.43
N LYS A 653 32.14 -12.65 -6.74
CA LYS A 653 31.16 -12.67 -7.83
C LYS A 653 31.15 -11.32 -8.59
N PRO A 654 32.19 -11.02 -9.40
CA PRO A 654 32.39 -9.68 -9.97
C PRO A 654 31.24 -9.20 -10.87
N ARG A 655 30.59 -10.10 -11.60
CA ARG A 655 29.47 -9.80 -12.49
C ARG A 655 28.09 -10.18 -11.89
N ARG A 656 27.96 -10.20 -10.56
CA ARG A 656 26.71 -10.59 -9.88
C ARG A 656 25.55 -9.66 -10.28
N ASP A 657 24.46 -10.27 -10.74
CA ASP A 657 23.13 -9.69 -10.77
C ASP A 657 22.37 -10.23 -9.55
N PRO A 658 21.86 -9.40 -8.63
CA PRO A 658 21.16 -9.88 -7.44
C PRO A 658 19.90 -10.70 -7.79
N ARG A 659 19.38 -10.56 -9.01
CA ARG A 659 18.21 -11.30 -9.49
C ARG A 659 18.54 -12.75 -9.87
N ASP A 660 19.82 -13.10 -10.02
CA ASP A 660 20.23 -14.48 -10.28
C ASP A 660 20.00 -15.41 -9.08
N ASP A 661 19.85 -14.83 -7.88
CA ASP A 661 19.54 -15.56 -6.65
C ASP A 661 18.01 -15.71 -6.43
N LEU A 662 17.17 -15.17 -7.32
CA LEU A 662 15.70 -15.23 -7.25
C LEU A 662 15.13 -16.42 -8.04
N PRO A 663 13.87 -16.83 -7.81
CA PRO A 663 13.26 -17.94 -8.51
C PRO A 663 13.30 -17.75 -10.04
N PRO A 664 13.72 -18.79 -10.80
CA PRO A 664 13.76 -18.69 -12.25
C PRO A 664 12.37 -18.64 -12.86
N VAL A 665 12.31 -18.00 -14.02
CA VAL A 665 11.11 -17.98 -14.86
C VAL A 665 10.71 -19.41 -15.19
N ILE A 666 9.48 -19.77 -14.85
CA ILE A 666 8.90 -21.04 -15.29
C ILE A 666 8.44 -20.90 -16.73
N LEU A 667 9.02 -21.74 -17.59
CA LEU A 667 8.58 -21.96 -18.95
C LEU A 667 7.78 -23.25 -19.00
N LYS A 668 6.51 -23.17 -19.40
CA LYS A 668 5.62 -24.30 -19.54
C LYS A 668 5.85 -25.02 -20.87
N LYS A 669 5.80 -26.35 -20.81
CA LYS A 669 5.89 -27.28 -21.96
C LYS A 669 4.70 -28.23 -22.07
N ASP A 670 3.97 -28.42 -20.98
CA ASP A 670 2.92 -29.43 -20.89
C ASP A 670 1.58 -28.79 -20.55
N VAL A 671 0.52 -29.31 -21.17
CA VAL A 671 -0.86 -29.06 -20.76
C VAL A 671 -1.21 -30.16 -19.77
N VAL A 672 -1.44 -29.81 -18.51
CA VAL A 672 -1.91 -30.79 -17.52
C VAL A 672 -3.41 -30.96 -17.76
N ASN A 673 -3.87 -32.16 -18.13
CA ASN A 673 -5.30 -32.39 -18.22
C ASN A 673 -5.88 -32.51 -16.80
N PRO A 674 -7.08 -31.96 -16.53
CA PRO A 674 -7.70 -32.09 -15.22
C PRO A 674 -7.90 -33.52 -14.75
N GLU A 675 -8.03 -34.48 -15.69
CA GLU A 675 -8.16 -35.91 -15.38
C GLU A 675 -6.88 -36.52 -14.79
N ASP A 676 -5.71 -35.91 -15.02
CA ASP A 676 -4.42 -36.40 -14.53
C ASP A 676 -4.13 -35.98 -13.08
N LEU A 677 -4.93 -35.06 -12.53
CA LEU A 677 -4.76 -34.57 -11.16
C LEU A 677 -5.15 -35.62 -10.13
N LYS A 678 -4.29 -35.80 -9.14
CA LYS A 678 -4.53 -36.66 -7.98
C LYS A 678 -4.35 -35.88 -6.69
N VAL A 679 -5.20 -36.15 -5.70
CA VAL A 679 -5.01 -35.60 -4.34
C VAL A 679 -3.65 -36.07 -3.80
N GLY A 680 -2.90 -35.14 -3.21
CA GLY A 680 -1.53 -35.32 -2.74
C GLY A 680 -0.45 -35.03 -3.79
N MET A 681 -0.80 -34.81 -5.06
CA MET A 681 0.15 -34.42 -6.10
C MET A 681 0.71 -33.03 -5.80
N ILE A 682 2.04 -32.90 -5.86
CA ILE A 682 2.73 -31.60 -5.76
C ILE A 682 3.02 -31.11 -7.17
N LEU A 683 2.62 -29.88 -7.45
CA LEU A 683 2.78 -29.21 -8.73
C LEU A 683 3.43 -27.84 -8.48
N LYS A 684 4.22 -27.37 -9.45
CA LYS A 684 4.58 -25.96 -9.53
C LYS A 684 3.44 -25.21 -10.18
N GLY A 685 3.00 -24.14 -9.53
CA GLY A 685 1.96 -23.27 -10.05
C GLY A 685 2.36 -21.80 -9.99
N THR A 686 1.75 -21.00 -10.87
CA THR A 686 1.94 -19.55 -10.92
C THR A 686 0.70 -18.85 -10.38
N VAL A 687 0.89 -17.92 -9.46
CA VAL A 687 -0.20 -17.16 -8.86
C VAL A 687 -0.77 -16.20 -9.90
N ARG A 688 -2.05 -16.36 -10.22
CA ARG A 688 -2.76 -15.52 -11.18
C ARG A 688 -3.43 -14.33 -10.54
N ASN A 689 -3.94 -14.52 -9.33
CA ASN A 689 -4.64 -13.48 -8.59
C ASN A 689 -4.52 -13.75 -7.10
N VAL A 690 -4.49 -12.68 -6.31
CA VAL A 690 -4.49 -12.73 -4.84
C VAL A 690 -5.69 -11.91 -4.36
N LEU A 691 -6.52 -12.52 -3.52
CA LEU A 691 -7.71 -11.93 -2.92
C LEU A 691 -7.64 -12.07 -1.39
N ASP A 692 -8.52 -11.40 -0.65
CA ASP A 692 -8.48 -11.37 0.81
C ASP A 692 -8.61 -12.75 1.49
N PHE A 693 -9.23 -13.71 0.81
CA PHE A 693 -9.45 -15.06 1.33
C PHE A 693 -8.46 -16.10 0.80
N GLY A 694 -7.52 -15.73 -0.08
CA GLY A 694 -6.55 -16.66 -0.63
C GLY A 694 -5.94 -16.23 -1.96
N ALA A 695 -5.29 -17.17 -2.65
CA ALA A 695 -4.68 -16.94 -3.95
C ALA A 695 -5.18 -17.96 -4.98
N PHE A 696 -5.45 -17.50 -6.19
CA PHE A 696 -5.70 -18.35 -7.33
C PHE A 696 -4.39 -18.69 -8.00
N VAL A 697 -4.05 -19.98 -8.01
CA VAL A 697 -2.82 -20.52 -8.59
C VAL A 697 -3.18 -21.35 -9.80
N ASP A 698 -2.52 -21.02 -10.91
CA ASP A 698 -2.58 -21.79 -12.13
C ASP A 698 -1.52 -22.88 -12.10
N ILE A 699 -1.97 -24.13 -12.19
CA ILE A 699 -1.15 -25.35 -12.16
C ILE A 699 -1.09 -26.03 -13.54
N GLY A 700 -1.46 -25.33 -14.61
CA GLY A 700 -1.42 -25.84 -15.98
C GLY A 700 -2.69 -26.58 -16.41
N ILE A 701 -3.81 -26.44 -15.69
CA ILE A 701 -5.13 -26.97 -16.07
C ILE A 701 -6.06 -25.83 -16.53
N LYS A 702 -7.19 -26.16 -17.18
CA LYS A 702 -8.17 -25.18 -17.72
C LYS A 702 -8.75 -24.17 -16.72
N TYR A 703 -8.64 -24.40 -15.41
CA TYR A 703 -9.18 -23.54 -14.37
C TYR A 703 -8.20 -23.40 -13.20
N ASN A 704 -8.17 -22.24 -12.55
CA ASN A 704 -7.24 -22.00 -11.45
C ASN A 704 -7.61 -22.83 -10.22
N GLY A 705 -6.61 -23.34 -9.51
CA GLY A 705 -6.80 -23.88 -8.17
C GLY A 705 -6.80 -22.75 -7.14
N LEU A 706 -7.57 -22.91 -6.06
CA LEU A 706 -7.64 -21.95 -4.97
C LEU A 706 -6.73 -22.42 -3.81
N VAL A 707 -5.79 -21.59 -3.40
CA VAL A 707 -5.10 -21.71 -2.11
C VAL A 707 -5.80 -20.79 -1.13
N HIS A 708 -6.52 -21.36 -0.14
CA HIS A 708 -7.16 -20.56 0.90
C HIS A 708 -6.11 -19.87 1.79
N ILE A 709 -6.46 -18.74 2.43
CA ILE A 709 -5.53 -17.97 3.28
C ILE A 709 -4.83 -18.82 4.35
N SER A 710 -5.56 -19.76 4.95
CA SER A 710 -5.03 -20.69 5.96
C SER A 710 -4.07 -21.76 5.41
N GLU A 711 -4.01 -21.91 4.09
CA GLU A 711 -3.20 -22.88 3.36
C GLU A 711 -2.00 -22.21 2.65
N LEU A 712 -1.79 -20.91 2.85
CA LEU A 712 -0.66 -20.17 2.28
C LEU A 712 0.66 -20.41 3.04
N SER A 713 0.61 -20.63 4.36
CA SER A 713 1.82 -20.69 5.20
C SER A 713 1.64 -21.55 6.46
N ASN A 714 2.75 -21.95 7.06
CA ASN A 714 2.80 -22.56 8.40
C ASN A 714 2.55 -21.55 9.53
N LYS A 715 2.69 -20.25 9.25
CA LYS A 715 2.38 -19.16 10.20
C LYS A 715 0.97 -18.64 9.95
N PHE A 716 0.40 -17.97 10.94
CA PHE A 716 -0.86 -17.25 10.77
C PHE A 716 -0.70 -16.16 9.71
N VAL A 717 -1.60 -16.14 8.73
CA VAL A 717 -1.66 -15.15 7.66
C VAL A 717 -2.94 -14.36 7.83
N ASP A 718 -2.84 -13.06 8.08
CA ASP A 718 -3.96 -12.15 8.20
C ASP A 718 -4.36 -11.51 6.86
N ASP A 719 -3.39 -11.41 5.95
CA ASP A 719 -3.49 -10.87 4.60
C ASP A 719 -2.62 -11.69 3.61
N PRO A 720 -3.23 -12.32 2.59
CA PRO A 720 -2.52 -13.05 1.54
C PRO A 720 -1.45 -12.23 0.82
N HIS A 721 -1.64 -10.93 0.61
CA HIS A 721 -0.69 -10.09 -0.14
C HIS A 721 0.68 -9.96 0.54
N LYS A 722 0.77 -10.25 1.85
CA LYS A 722 2.04 -10.26 2.59
C LYS A 722 2.90 -11.49 2.31
N VAL A 723 2.28 -12.58 1.88
CA VAL A 723 2.95 -13.89 1.71
C VAL A 723 3.09 -14.27 0.25
N ILE A 724 2.20 -13.77 -0.61
CA ILE A 724 2.15 -14.17 -2.01
C ILE A 724 1.70 -13.00 -2.89
N SER A 725 2.33 -12.88 -4.06
CA SER A 725 2.05 -11.86 -5.07
C SER A 725 1.67 -12.51 -6.41
N VAL A 726 0.98 -11.77 -7.25
CA VAL A 726 0.66 -12.21 -8.62
C VAL A 726 1.97 -12.42 -9.39
N GLY A 727 2.07 -13.57 -10.08
CA GLY A 727 3.27 -14.01 -10.77
C GLY A 727 4.18 -14.89 -9.92
N ASP A 728 3.98 -14.98 -8.60
CA ASP A 728 4.79 -15.85 -7.75
C ASP A 728 4.65 -17.31 -8.19
N VAL A 729 5.80 -17.98 -8.23
CA VAL A 729 5.91 -19.40 -8.51
C VAL A 729 5.95 -20.14 -7.18
N VAL A 730 4.98 -21.01 -6.96
CA VAL A 730 4.81 -21.72 -5.69
C VAL A 730 4.65 -23.22 -5.91
N ASP A 731 5.24 -24.00 -5.01
CA ASP A 731 4.96 -25.43 -4.91
C ASP A 731 3.63 -25.60 -4.17
N VAL A 732 2.65 -26.20 -4.85
CA VAL A 732 1.30 -26.42 -4.34
C VAL A 732 0.96 -27.90 -4.34
N MET A 733 0.33 -28.36 -3.27
CA MET A 733 -0.22 -29.70 -3.17
C MET A 733 -1.72 -29.66 -3.46
N VAL A 734 -2.19 -30.61 -4.28
CA VAL A 734 -3.63 -30.83 -4.51
C VAL A 734 -4.26 -31.44 -3.26
N LYS A 735 -5.13 -30.68 -2.59
CA LYS A 735 -5.88 -31.15 -1.41
C LYS A 735 -7.21 -31.79 -1.78
N GLU A 736 -7.92 -31.18 -2.73
CA GLU A 736 -9.26 -31.62 -3.10
C GLU A 736 -9.51 -31.31 -4.58
N ILE A 737 -10.24 -32.21 -5.25
CA ILE A 737 -10.61 -32.08 -6.66
C ILE A 737 -12.13 -32.26 -6.77
N ASP A 738 -12.84 -31.23 -7.22
CA ASP A 738 -14.26 -31.26 -7.57
C ASP A 738 -14.38 -31.03 -9.08
N LEU A 739 -14.32 -32.11 -9.87
CA LEU A 739 -14.42 -32.07 -11.34
C LEU A 739 -15.78 -31.53 -11.82
N PRO A 740 -16.95 -31.93 -11.25
CA PRO A 740 -18.24 -31.38 -11.66
C PRO A 740 -18.35 -29.86 -11.52
N ARG A 741 -17.78 -29.29 -10.44
CA ARG A 741 -17.77 -27.84 -10.22
C ARG A 741 -16.54 -27.14 -10.79
N LYS A 742 -15.62 -27.86 -11.44
CA LYS A 742 -14.37 -27.34 -11.98
C LYS A 742 -13.54 -26.58 -10.93
N ARG A 743 -13.40 -27.16 -9.73
CA ARG A 743 -12.65 -26.56 -8.61
C ARG A 743 -11.55 -27.51 -8.13
N VAL A 744 -10.38 -26.94 -7.87
CA VAL A 744 -9.27 -27.65 -7.22
C VAL A 744 -8.83 -26.83 -6.03
N GLN A 745 -8.81 -27.45 -4.84
CA GLN A 745 -8.30 -26.83 -3.64
C GLN A 745 -6.82 -27.18 -3.50
N LEU A 746 -5.98 -26.15 -3.36
CA LEU A 746 -4.53 -26.25 -3.28
C LEU A 746 -4.02 -25.84 -1.90
N SER A 747 -2.82 -26.30 -1.56
CA SER A 747 -2.11 -25.90 -0.35
C SER A 747 -0.62 -25.70 -0.61
N ILE A 748 -0.13 -24.50 -0.29
CA ILE A 748 1.30 -24.20 -0.23
C ILE A 748 1.84 -24.69 1.12
N LYS A 749 1.07 -24.53 2.18
CA LYS A 749 1.43 -24.98 3.53
C LYS A 749 1.87 -26.44 3.56
N ALA A 750 1.19 -27.31 2.82
CA ALA A 750 1.50 -28.74 2.77
C ALA A 750 2.83 -29.08 2.05
N THR A 751 3.42 -28.14 1.30
CA THR A 751 4.73 -28.33 0.64
C THR A 751 5.89 -27.77 1.47
N LEU A 752 5.60 -27.01 2.53
CA LEU A 752 6.61 -26.44 3.42
C LEU A 752 7.11 -27.48 4.45
N PRO A 753 8.37 -27.38 4.92
CA PRO A 753 8.88 -28.23 6.00
C PRO A 753 7.98 -28.15 7.24
N ALA A 754 7.72 -29.29 7.88
CA ALA A 754 6.94 -29.31 9.11
C ALA A 754 7.60 -28.38 10.16
N PRO A 755 6.82 -27.54 10.87
CA PRO A 755 7.38 -26.68 11.90
C PRO A 755 8.10 -27.55 12.94
N PRO A 756 9.24 -27.09 13.50
CA PRO A 756 9.94 -27.83 14.53
C PRO A 756 8.97 -28.12 15.67
N GLN A 757 8.80 -29.40 15.99
CA GLN A 757 8.02 -29.79 17.16
C GLN A 757 8.71 -29.18 18.38
N GLY A 758 8.07 -28.18 19.00
CA GLY A 758 8.41 -27.79 20.36
C GLY A 758 8.35 -29.03 21.26
N PRO A 759 9.14 -29.10 22.35
CA PRO A 759 9.30 -30.30 23.15
C PRO A 759 7.93 -30.87 23.50
N GLY A 760 7.63 -32.02 22.90
CA GLY A 760 6.32 -32.64 22.97
C GLY A 760 5.96 -32.94 24.42
N ALA A 761 4.74 -32.58 24.79
CA ALA A 761 4.04 -33.17 25.92
C ALA A 761 3.94 -34.68 25.65
N GLY A 762 4.92 -35.43 26.14
CA GLY A 762 4.97 -36.87 26.06
C GLY A 762 3.77 -37.46 26.80
N GLY A 763 2.97 -38.25 26.08
CA GLY A 763 2.01 -39.15 26.70
C GLY A 763 2.72 -40.14 27.61
N SER A 764 2.44 -40.08 28.90
CA SER A 764 2.86 -41.09 29.86
C SER A 764 1.83 -42.23 29.88
N GLY A 765 2.01 -43.18 28.96
CA GLY A 765 1.59 -44.56 29.17
C GLY A 765 2.37 -45.13 30.36
N GLY A 766 1.65 -45.67 31.33
CA GLY A 766 2.16 -45.94 32.67
C GLY A 766 3.20 -47.05 32.77
N THR A 767 4.11 -46.89 33.74
CA THR A 767 4.75 -47.97 34.49
C THR A 767 5.18 -47.46 35.86
N GLY A 768 4.79 -48.18 36.92
CA GLY A 768 5.60 -48.37 38.13
C GLY A 768 5.71 -47.21 39.14
N ARG A 769 4.89 -47.26 40.19
CA ARG A 769 5.15 -46.61 41.48
C ARG A 769 6.36 -47.26 42.18
N PRO A 770 7.21 -46.49 42.88
CA PRO A 770 7.82 -46.92 44.13
C PRO A 770 7.35 -46.05 45.33
N PRO A 771 7.50 -46.54 46.57
CA PRO A 771 6.79 -46.03 47.74
C PRO A 771 7.45 -44.80 48.37
N ARG A 772 6.62 -44.02 49.06
CA ARG A 772 6.96 -42.75 49.71
C ARG A 772 7.17 -43.01 51.21
N ASP A 773 8.40 -42.88 51.69
CA ASP A 773 8.69 -42.80 53.12
C ASP A 773 8.56 -41.37 53.61
N GLY A 774 7.96 -41.23 54.79
CA GLY A 774 7.49 -39.98 55.37
C GLY A 774 8.47 -39.31 56.35
N GLN A 775 8.19 -38.03 56.58
CA GLN A 775 8.51 -37.13 57.72
C GLN A 775 8.23 -35.71 57.18
N GLY A 776 7.56 -34.73 57.80
CA GLY A 776 6.97 -34.54 59.11
C GLY A 776 7.02 -33.04 59.47
N ARG A 777 5.85 -32.34 59.39
CA ARG A 777 5.43 -31.11 60.13
C ARG A 777 6.01 -29.70 59.76
N PRO A 778 5.35 -28.56 60.14
CA PRO A 778 3.90 -28.22 60.27
C PRO A 778 3.58 -26.73 59.80
N PRO A 779 2.58 -25.94 60.31
CA PRO A 779 1.63 -25.20 59.44
C PRO A 779 1.59 -23.65 59.64
N ARG A 780 0.85 -22.91 58.79
CA ARG A 780 0.08 -21.65 59.06
C ARG A 780 -0.36 -21.03 57.71
N ASP A 781 -1.64 -20.94 57.40
CA ASP A 781 -2.69 -19.96 57.78
C ASP A 781 -3.02 -19.06 56.58
N GLY A 782 -4.21 -19.24 56.01
CA GLY A 782 -4.80 -18.36 55.00
C GLY A 782 -6.33 -18.50 55.01
N PRO A 783 -7.11 -17.42 55.11
CA PRO A 783 -8.55 -17.52 55.29
C PRO A 783 -9.32 -17.58 53.95
N GLY A 784 -10.35 -18.44 53.93
CA GLY A 784 -11.70 -18.09 53.48
C GLY A 784 -12.04 -18.19 52.00
N ARG A 785 -12.69 -19.30 51.61
CA ARG A 785 -13.60 -19.44 50.45
C ARG A 785 -15.05 -19.18 50.87
N ILE A 786 -15.88 -18.67 49.96
CA ILE A 786 -17.31 -19.00 49.77
C ILE A 786 -17.57 -18.88 48.24
N ASP A 787 -17.60 -19.95 47.46
CA ASP A 787 -18.68 -20.92 47.16
C ASP A 787 -19.82 -20.41 46.23
N ARG A 788 -19.87 -21.01 45.03
CA ARG A 788 -21.03 -21.11 44.13
C ARG A 788 -21.75 -22.43 44.42
N PRO A 789 -23.06 -22.56 44.13
CA PRO A 789 -23.67 -23.88 43.96
C PRO A 789 -24.08 -24.16 42.50
N ASP A 790 -23.72 -25.36 42.06
CA ASP A 790 -24.30 -26.14 40.96
C ASP A 790 -25.76 -26.52 41.24
N TYR A 791 -26.54 -26.83 40.19
CA TYR A 791 -27.60 -27.83 40.32
C TYR A 791 -27.86 -28.63 39.04
N HIS A 792 -28.01 -29.95 39.25
CA HIS A 792 -28.22 -31.02 38.28
C HIS A 792 -29.70 -31.31 38.00
N ASP A 793 -29.97 -31.73 36.76
CA ASP A 793 -30.89 -32.76 36.23
C ASP A 793 -31.80 -33.57 37.22
N ARG A 794 -33.12 -33.65 36.96
CA ARG A 794 -33.87 -34.88 36.52
C ARG A 794 -35.41 -34.83 36.66
N SER A 795 -36.06 -35.23 35.55
CA SER A 795 -37.19 -36.18 35.41
C SER A 795 -38.67 -35.84 35.67
N ARG A 796 -39.44 -36.03 34.57
CA ARG A 796 -40.69 -36.80 34.34
C ARG A 796 -42.10 -36.30 34.76
N SER A 797 -42.91 -36.21 33.70
CA SER A 797 -44.31 -36.64 33.49
C SER A 797 -45.47 -35.85 34.09
N THR A 798 -46.36 -35.32 33.24
CA THR A 798 -47.69 -35.87 32.90
C THR A 798 -48.57 -34.80 32.25
N GLY A 799 -49.47 -35.20 31.33
CA GLY A 799 -50.72 -34.47 31.07
C GLY A 799 -50.81 -33.61 29.80
N ALA A 800 -51.38 -34.17 28.73
CA ALA A 800 -52.30 -33.42 27.85
C ALA A 800 -53.69 -33.39 28.53
N PRO A 801 -54.62 -32.43 28.27
CA PRO A 801 -55.31 -32.38 26.98
C PRO A 801 -55.82 -31.00 26.46
N SER A 802 -56.04 -30.97 25.14
CA SER A 802 -57.20 -30.40 24.40
C SER A 802 -57.63 -28.92 24.47
N SER A 803 -57.59 -28.28 23.28
CA SER A 803 -58.74 -27.78 22.49
C SER A 803 -58.83 -26.27 22.19
N GLN A 804 -59.17 -26.00 20.91
CA GLN A 804 -59.73 -24.78 20.29
C GLN A 804 -58.77 -23.57 20.22
N GLY A 805 -58.44 -22.97 19.08
CA GLY A 805 -59.06 -22.95 17.75
C GLY A 805 -59.16 -21.50 17.32
N ASN A 806 -58.39 -21.07 16.31
CA ASN A 806 -58.90 -20.13 15.32
C ASN A 806 -57.99 -20.00 14.09
N GLN A 807 -58.60 -20.28 12.94
CA GLN A 807 -58.14 -20.05 11.58
C GLN A 807 -58.55 -18.63 11.15
N PHE A 808 -57.71 -17.91 10.40
CA PHE A 808 -58.11 -16.99 9.31
C PHE A 808 -56.86 -16.80 8.42
N ARG A 809 -56.73 -17.44 7.26
CA ARG A 809 -57.39 -17.29 5.93
C ARG A 809 -56.53 -16.48 4.93
N ASN A 810 -55.95 -17.23 4.00
CA ASN A 810 -55.47 -16.80 2.68
C ASN A 810 -56.59 -16.20 1.81
N ARG A 811 -56.23 -15.24 0.94
CA ARG A 811 -56.84 -15.00 -0.38
C ARG A 811 -55.86 -14.30 -1.36
N PRO A 812 -56.07 -14.43 -2.70
CA PRO A 812 -55.04 -14.57 -3.74
C PRO A 812 -54.91 -13.34 -4.68
N PRO A 813 -54.00 -13.35 -5.68
CA PRO A 813 -53.72 -12.18 -6.53
C PRO A 813 -54.71 -12.03 -7.70
N GLN A 814 -54.98 -10.79 -8.10
CA GLN A 814 -55.78 -10.46 -9.28
C GLN A 814 -54.90 -9.98 -10.45
N GLN A 815 -55.07 -10.65 -11.60
CA GLN A 815 -54.67 -10.18 -12.93
C GLN A 815 -55.72 -9.19 -13.49
N ARG A 816 -55.26 -8.13 -14.18
CA ARG A 816 -55.91 -7.50 -15.35
C ARG A 816 -54.80 -6.89 -16.24
N ARG A 817 -54.51 -7.51 -17.39
CA ARG A 817 -54.97 -7.18 -18.76
C ARG A 817 -54.56 -5.79 -19.27
N ARG A 818 -53.78 -5.82 -20.35
CA ARG A 818 -53.52 -4.75 -21.34
C ARG A 818 -54.82 -4.41 -22.07
N ASP A 819 -54.95 -3.15 -22.48
CA ASP A 819 -55.62 -2.72 -23.71
C ASP A 819 -55.14 -1.29 -24.06
N ASP A 820 -55.16 -1.02 -25.36
CA ASP A 820 -54.47 0.00 -26.14
C ASP A 820 -55.06 1.43 -26.05
N GLY A 821 -54.25 2.42 -26.47
CA GLY A 821 -54.77 3.61 -27.16
C GLY A 821 -54.26 4.98 -26.67
N PRO A 822 -53.77 5.85 -27.56
CA PRO A 822 -53.03 7.08 -27.24
C PRO A 822 -53.98 8.25 -26.92
N ILE A 823 -53.48 9.34 -26.33
CA ILE A 823 -53.87 10.74 -26.63
C ILE A 823 -53.02 11.74 -25.81
N THR A 824 -52.22 12.50 -26.57
CA THR A 824 -51.80 13.91 -26.48
C THR A 824 -51.57 14.64 -25.13
N ASN A 825 -50.38 15.22 -25.07
CA ASN A 825 -49.94 16.38 -24.28
C ASN A 825 -50.83 17.62 -24.52
N PRO A 826 -50.90 18.60 -23.59
CA PRO A 826 -49.98 19.74 -23.73
C PRO A 826 -49.52 20.45 -22.43
N GLY A 827 -48.24 20.87 -22.44
CA GLY A 827 -47.84 22.21 -21.98
C GLY A 827 -47.06 22.30 -20.67
N ILE A 828 -45.74 22.58 -20.75
CA ILE A 828 -45.16 23.93 -20.54
C ILE A 828 -43.61 23.87 -20.65
N THR A 829 -43.14 24.69 -21.59
CA THR A 829 -41.81 25.21 -21.97
C THR A 829 -40.62 25.19 -20.99
N PHE A 830 -39.45 24.74 -21.51
CA PHE A 830 -38.10 25.05 -21.00
C PHE A 830 -37.41 26.12 -21.87
N LYS A 831 -36.82 27.14 -21.23
CA LYS A 831 -35.97 28.17 -21.87
C LYS A 831 -34.53 27.66 -22.05
N GLN A 832 -34.03 27.69 -23.29
CA GLN A 832 -32.62 27.50 -23.64
C GLN A 832 -31.78 28.74 -23.29
N LYS A 833 -30.60 28.54 -22.70
CA LYS A 833 -29.51 29.53 -22.64
C LYS A 833 -28.46 29.18 -23.68
N GLN A 834 -28.23 30.11 -24.61
CA GLN A 834 -27.20 30.06 -25.66
C GLN A 834 -25.81 30.30 -25.08
N SER A 835 -24.84 29.50 -25.51
CA SER A 835 -23.40 29.72 -25.34
C SER A 835 -22.85 30.58 -26.48
N LYS A 836 -22.07 31.61 -26.15
CA LYS A 836 -21.40 32.50 -27.12
C LYS A 836 -20.09 31.87 -27.61
N LYS A 837 -19.99 31.68 -28.93
CA LYS A 837 -18.75 31.47 -29.69
C LYS A 837 -17.91 32.77 -29.73
N LYS A 838 -16.58 32.64 -29.62
CA LYS A 838 -15.61 33.66 -30.07
C LYS A 838 -15.14 33.28 -31.50
N PRO A 839 -14.88 34.25 -32.39
CA PRO A 839 -14.35 33.98 -33.72
C PRO A 839 -12.82 34.12 -33.79
N ASP A 840 -12.24 33.38 -34.73
CA ASP A 840 -10.88 33.52 -35.25
C ASP A 840 -10.72 34.81 -36.05
N ALA A 841 -9.50 35.37 -36.05
CA ALA A 841 -9.06 36.33 -37.05
C ALA A 841 -7.55 36.19 -37.35
N ASP A 842 -7.29 36.37 -38.64
CA ASP A 842 -6.11 36.19 -39.48
C ASP A 842 -4.75 36.81 -39.10
N ALA A 843 -3.76 36.32 -39.87
CA ALA A 843 -2.37 36.72 -40.00
C ALA A 843 -2.10 38.19 -40.39
N GLY A 844 -0.89 38.67 -40.08
CA GLY A 844 -0.29 39.81 -40.80
C GLY A 844 0.77 40.64 -40.07
N ALA A 845 2.05 40.32 -40.35
CA ALA A 845 3.18 41.22 -40.60
C ALA A 845 3.75 42.20 -39.52
N ASN A 846 5.09 42.09 -39.38
CA ASN A 846 6.13 43.13 -39.24
C ASN A 846 6.12 44.13 -38.08
N GLY A 847 7.27 44.26 -37.42
CA GLY A 847 7.68 45.53 -36.81
C GLY A 847 8.63 45.43 -35.62
N ASP A 848 9.90 45.76 -35.87
CA ASP A 848 10.97 46.03 -34.91
C ASP A 848 10.59 46.89 -33.69
N GLY A 849 11.33 46.74 -32.58
CA GLY A 849 11.59 47.88 -31.69
C GLY A 849 11.76 47.63 -30.18
N LYS A 850 13.00 47.37 -29.77
CA LYS A 850 13.74 47.97 -28.63
C LYS A 850 13.03 48.39 -27.30
N LYS A 851 13.66 47.90 -26.22
CA LYS A 851 14.15 48.58 -24.99
C LYS A 851 13.20 48.96 -23.84
N GLY A 852 13.60 48.50 -22.65
CA GLY A 852 13.52 49.18 -21.33
C GLY A 852 12.12 49.17 -20.70
N ILE A 853 11.92 48.82 -19.43
CA ILE A 853 12.72 48.91 -18.19
C ILE A 853 12.46 47.66 -17.36
#